data_AF-A0A3B8J406-F1
#
_entry.id   AF-A0A3B8J406-F1
#
_cell.length_a   1.000
_cell.length_b   1.000
_cell.length_c   1.000
_cell.angle_alpha   90.00
_cell.angle_beta   90.00
_cell.angle_gamma   90.00
#
_symmetry.space_group_name_H-M   'P 1'
#
loop_
_entity.id
_entity.type
_entity.pdbx_description
1 polymer ?
#
loop_
_entity_poly.entity_id
_entity_poly.type
_entity_poly.pdbx_seq_one_letter_code
_entity_poly.pdbx_strand_id
1 'polypeptide(L)'
;MSTNTGGFVDGPDADVILGTSVVMAYGVIEQLNFTNCTPAKTRQLDVVPQQIKSIWAYTRSQIQNTVRYYDNLINGTPGNYSLEADISLSQRSPANLADQLGAARDRYQTLLDDVDRKFTPVCEMCSFDYTSALNTLPAGGNTPSLVNKAWQVRVWCNAMKKANGDCKTLSELQSAMTVEERAAYDEHYRTFVALREYVALYSAVKAKRGVLQGPSEAVEYDKELATHLEDMIQVTQSFNPVENITFSAGAEIGRSISSDRSTEVFDSYQSETHLQVGVGFQLKGNIDVFVVPLVSVASFTEAESEMLFSPHYTHTANLVERGTTTKSLTTGFVLNDDDDGDHFSTDVYYPFNGGVTTYSPAFNVVGGRSSCPVEEGTISRDRPTLQFADANGVLKPTSYFDVAVDQVLSIPVTLTSGNLFEESRLVSVVTALGSNPHGLDLQLEGEGLGADGGATVLIQPDQTYNGTLYVHHGGNPTFDYKDIELIAKPACQVDSYWERHDVYDTLAMSVYYHKPVSPIELSTDLDTWYVIADADDTDDTNDEVVTVKLSGYDVYQQDHALKEVILEYKGENSTVWTRMFNATNGETAVSIDTLRKYYEQKFNVYPDPLYPFVWDISGLDMQDGTYQIRAMVVHPNGSFAYSDVLTGAIDRTQPRLLNLPEPADGLWSAGDPIVIEFDEDINDTEFLSTSAHWQVYVIDFAGDTTFLDYDADFPGLSDYEVRASGNAITFVIDDDKLKEYDGYGAGIRTTGIYDYWGNPSYWPMYEWNFVIDYFKRTP
;
A
#
# COMPACT_ATOMS: atom_id res chain seq x y z
N MET A 1 -2.62 25.39 13.26
CA MET A 1 -3.27 24.24 13.88
C MET A 1 -2.44 23.05 13.48
N SER A 2 -1.70 22.48 14.43
CA SER A 2 -0.87 21.29 14.21
C SER A 2 -1.60 20.17 14.91
N THR A 3 -2.37 19.39 14.16
CA THR A 3 -2.99 18.16 14.61
C THR A 3 -1.88 17.14 14.92
N ASN A 4 -2.06 16.32 15.94
CA ASN A 4 -1.14 15.24 16.31
C ASN A 4 -1.30 14.07 15.32
N THR A 5 -1.03 14.32 14.04
CA THR A 5 -1.32 13.41 12.90
C THR A 5 -0.45 12.14 12.87
N GLY A 6 0.21 11.77 13.96
CA GLY A 6 1.09 10.61 13.98
C GLY A 6 1.26 9.92 15.33
N GLY A 7 0.44 10.22 16.34
CA GLY A 7 0.50 9.58 17.65
C GLY A 7 1.87 9.67 18.34
N PHE A 8 2.64 10.72 18.04
CA PHE A 8 4.03 10.85 18.53
C PHE A 8 4.12 11.43 19.95
N VAL A 9 2.99 11.90 20.50
CA VAL A 9 2.92 12.59 21.80
C VAL A 9 1.60 12.25 22.50
N ASP A 10 1.42 10.96 22.82
CA ASP A 10 0.21 10.48 23.50
C ASP A 10 0.55 9.91 24.88
N GLY A 11 -0.37 10.04 25.83
CA GLY A 11 -0.21 9.48 27.17
C GLY A 11 0.96 10.12 27.95
N PRO A 12 1.71 9.35 28.78
CA PRO A 12 2.79 9.89 29.60
C PRO A 12 3.85 10.65 28.79
N ASP A 13 4.03 10.30 27.51
CA ASP A 13 5.03 10.89 26.63
C ASP A 13 4.75 12.37 26.31
N ALA A 14 3.51 12.83 26.56
CA ALA A 14 3.08 14.23 26.50
C ALA A 14 3.40 15.06 27.76
N ASP A 15 3.84 14.45 28.87
CA ASP A 15 4.13 15.15 30.12
C ASP A 15 5.13 16.29 29.91
N VAL A 16 4.80 17.51 30.35
CA VAL A 16 5.69 18.66 30.24
C VAL A 16 6.47 18.83 31.55
N ILE A 17 7.78 18.60 31.47
CA ILE A 17 8.69 18.76 32.60
C ILE A 17 9.30 20.16 32.52
N LEU A 18 9.05 20.95 33.55
CA LEU A 18 9.53 22.32 33.67
C LEU A 18 10.66 22.38 34.68
N GLY A 19 11.69 23.14 34.36
CA GLY A 19 12.75 23.44 35.30
C GLY A 19 13.20 24.87 35.19
N THR A 20 13.66 25.39 36.31
CA THR A 20 14.45 26.63 36.32
C THR A 20 15.89 26.23 36.62
N SER A 21 16.88 27.02 36.22
CA SER A 21 18.25 26.84 36.70
C SER A 21 18.80 28.19 37.12
N VAL A 22 19.66 28.19 38.14
CA VAL A 22 20.35 29.40 38.62
C VAL A 22 21.80 29.31 38.19
N VAL A 23 22.18 30.16 37.23
CA VAL A 23 23.58 30.29 36.79
C VAL A 23 24.28 31.30 37.68
N MET A 24 25.20 30.83 38.53
CA MET A 24 25.99 31.69 39.41
C MET A 24 27.37 31.93 38.80
N ALA A 25 27.76 33.20 38.66
CA ALA A 25 29.14 33.58 38.43
C ALA A 25 29.80 33.83 39.79
N TYR A 26 30.90 33.14 40.06
CA TYR A 26 31.69 33.38 41.27
C TYR A 26 33.09 33.89 40.89
N GLY A 27 33.54 34.90 41.61
CA GLY A 27 34.89 35.44 41.55
C GLY A 27 35.57 35.24 42.90
N VAL A 28 36.83 34.81 42.90
CA VAL A 28 37.64 34.83 44.12
C VAL A 28 38.35 36.17 44.17
N ILE A 29 37.92 37.04 45.08
CA ILE A 29 38.60 38.30 45.37
C ILE A 29 39.54 38.13 46.55
N GLU A 30 40.76 38.63 46.37
CA GLU A 30 41.77 38.64 47.43
C GLU A 30 41.73 40.02 48.10
N GLN A 31 41.13 40.08 49.27
CA GLN A 31 41.10 41.30 50.06
C GLN A 31 42.35 41.35 50.95
N LEU A 32 43.14 42.41 50.80
CA LEU A 32 44.27 42.72 51.67
C LEU A 32 43.78 43.64 52.79
N ASN A 33 43.51 43.06 53.95
CA ASN A 33 43.12 43.81 55.13
C ASN A 33 44.36 44.09 55.98
N PHE A 34 44.55 45.35 56.37
CA PHE A 34 45.68 45.77 57.21
C PHE A 34 45.21 45.93 58.65
N THR A 35 45.54 44.96 59.49
CA THR A 35 45.34 45.05 60.95
C THR A 35 46.71 45.17 61.60
N ASN A 36 46.95 46.24 62.37
CA ASN A 36 48.25 46.57 62.99
C ASN A 36 49.43 46.68 62.01
N CYS A 37 49.22 47.29 60.83
CA CYS A 37 50.26 47.47 59.80
C CYS A 37 50.89 46.18 59.24
N THR A 38 50.34 45.01 59.58
CA THR A 38 50.67 43.72 58.95
C THR A 38 49.60 43.39 57.89
N PRO A 39 49.98 43.18 56.61
CA PRO A 39 49.03 42.78 55.58
C PRO A 39 48.50 41.36 55.87
N ALA A 40 47.21 41.22 56.13
CA ALA A 40 46.51 39.95 56.19
C ALA A 40 45.74 39.74 54.89
N LYS A 41 46.08 38.67 54.17
CA LYS A 41 45.44 38.31 52.91
C LYS A 41 44.26 37.38 53.21
N THR A 42 43.04 37.86 53.02
CA THR A 42 41.81 37.08 53.13
C THR A 42 41.24 36.84 51.74
N ARG A 43 41.06 35.57 51.37
CA ARG A 43 40.31 35.20 50.16
C ARG A 43 38.83 35.22 50.50
N GLN A 44 38.08 36.09 49.82
CA GLN A 44 36.63 36.07 49.85
C GLN A 44 36.11 35.53 48.52
N LEU A 45 35.14 34.64 48.60
CA LEU A 45 34.37 34.20 47.45
C LEU A 45 33.25 35.23 47.27
N ASP A 46 33.31 35.98 46.19
CA ASP A 46 32.24 36.89 45.79
C ASP A 46 31.39 36.19 44.74
N VAL A 47 30.12 35.99 45.06
CA VAL A 47 29.17 35.34 44.17
C VAL A 47 28.25 36.42 43.66
N VAL A 48 28.41 36.80 42.40
CA VAL A 48 27.50 37.73 41.74
C VAL A 48 26.50 36.87 40.96
N PRO A 49 25.25 36.72 41.45
CA PRO A 49 24.22 36.07 40.64
C PRO A 49 23.97 36.93 39.40
N GLN A 50 24.58 36.55 38.28
CA GLN A 50 24.24 37.11 36.97
C GLN A 50 22.79 36.68 36.69
N GLN A 51 21.94 37.65 36.35
CA GLN A 51 20.49 37.47 36.14
C GLN A 51 20.16 36.69 34.84
N ILE A 52 20.87 35.59 34.57
CA ILE A 52 20.60 34.76 33.41
C ILE A 52 19.46 33.81 33.78
N LYS A 53 18.26 34.15 33.33
CA LYS A 53 17.08 33.29 33.43
C LYS A 53 17.27 32.09 32.50
N SER A 54 17.41 30.88 33.04
CA SER A 54 17.34 29.64 32.26
C SER A 54 16.13 28.83 32.71
N ILE A 55 15.01 29.06 32.04
CA ILE A 55 13.82 28.18 32.14
C ILE A 55 13.94 27.19 30.98
N TRP A 56 13.66 25.93 31.25
CA TRP A 56 13.53 24.91 30.22
C TRP A 56 12.21 24.17 30.40
N ALA A 57 11.65 23.74 29.27
CA ALA A 57 10.42 22.99 29.18
C ALA A 57 10.63 21.90 28.12
N TYR A 58 10.53 20.64 28.52
CA TYR A 58 10.62 19.51 27.60
C TYR A 58 9.46 18.57 27.81
N THR A 59 8.96 17.98 26.73
CA THR A 59 8.05 16.84 26.86
C THR A 59 8.83 15.62 27.36
N ARG A 60 8.15 14.68 28.00
CA ARG A 60 8.73 13.40 28.40
C ARG A 60 9.28 12.65 27.20
N SER A 61 8.56 12.63 26.07
CA SER A 61 9.02 12.06 24.80
C SER A 61 10.37 12.65 24.36
N GLN A 62 10.55 13.97 24.47
CA GLN A 62 11.82 14.62 24.13
C GLN A 62 12.96 14.16 25.05
N ILE A 63 12.70 14.01 26.36
CA ILE A 63 13.69 13.53 27.31
C ILE A 63 14.01 12.05 27.09
N GLN A 64 13.01 11.20 26.86
CA GLN A 64 13.21 9.77 26.54
C GLN A 64 13.96 9.58 25.22
N ASN A 65 13.64 10.36 24.18
CA ASN A 65 14.39 10.35 22.92
C ASN A 65 15.84 10.78 23.14
N THR A 66 16.09 11.73 24.05
CA THR A 66 17.44 12.14 24.45
C THR A 66 18.17 10.99 25.17
N VAL A 67 17.51 10.27 26.08
CA VAL A 67 18.06 9.05 26.72
C VAL A 67 18.41 8.00 25.67
N ARG A 68 17.48 7.68 24.76
CA ARG A 68 17.66 6.70 23.67
C ARG A 68 18.80 7.10 22.73
N TYR A 69 18.89 8.39 22.39
CA TYR A 69 19.97 8.93 21.58
C TYR A 69 21.34 8.69 22.25
N TYR A 70 21.48 9.02 23.54
CA TYR A 70 22.71 8.76 24.27
C TYR A 70 23.00 7.26 24.42
N ASP A 71 21.99 6.42 24.65
CA ASP A 71 22.19 4.97 24.71
C ASP A 71 22.65 4.38 23.37
N ASN A 72 22.12 4.86 22.25
CA ASN A 72 22.57 4.47 20.91
C ASN A 72 24.00 4.95 20.63
N LEU A 73 24.38 6.14 21.11
CA LEU A 73 25.75 6.64 21.04
C LEU A 73 26.75 5.79 21.86
N ILE A 74 26.31 5.24 22.99
CA ILE A 74 27.14 4.41 23.88
C ILE A 74 27.22 2.96 23.38
N ASN A 75 26.09 2.38 22.95
CA ASN A 75 25.95 0.95 22.68
C ASN A 75 25.85 0.56 21.18
N GLY A 76 25.67 1.53 20.29
CA GLY A 76 25.53 1.28 18.85
C GLY A 76 26.83 0.80 18.19
N THR A 77 26.72 -0.04 17.17
CA THR A 77 27.85 -0.41 16.29
C THR A 77 28.47 0.87 15.71
N PRO A 78 29.81 1.04 15.71
CA PRO A 78 30.46 2.28 15.29
C PRO A 78 30.26 2.52 13.80
N GLY A 79 29.17 3.19 13.44
CA GLY A 79 28.89 3.69 12.11
C GLY A 79 28.36 5.11 12.24
N ASN A 80 29.19 6.08 11.85
CA ASN A 80 28.88 7.50 11.58
C ASN A 80 29.17 8.58 12.63
N TYR A 81 30.04 8.35 13.62
CA TYR A 81 30.61 9.46 14.39
C TYR A 81 32.12 9.57 14.20
N SER A 82 32.56 10.48 13.33
CA SER A 82 33.95 10.94 13.27
C SER A 82 34.08 12.18 14.16
N LEU A 83 34.94 12.12 15.19
CA LEU A 83 35.43 13.35 15.83
C LEU A 83 36.16 14.17 14.76
N GLU A 84 35.63 15.34 14.40
CA GLU A 84 36.33 16.29 13.54
C GLU A 84 37.70 16.59 14.17
N ALA A 85 38.77 16.36 13.39
CA ALA A 85 40.15 16.34 13.87
C ALA A 85 40.69 17.70 14.37
N ASP A 86 39.91 18.78 14.28
CA ASP A 86 40.36 20.15 14.59
C ASP A 86 39.83 20.72 15.91
N ILE A 87 39.03 19.99 16.68
CA ILE A 87 38.76 20.38 18.08
C ILE A 87 39.86 19.77 18.95
N SER A 88 40.84 20.59 19.31
CA SER A 88 41.88 20.27 20.31
C SER A 88 41.25 20.08 21.70
N LEU A 89 40.60 18.94 21.94
CA LEU A 89 40.33 18.38 23.25
C LEU A 89 41.50 17.46 23.60
N SER A 90 42.68 18.05 23.80
CA SER A 90 43.97 17.35 23.87
C SER A 90 44.17 16.39 25.06
N GLN A 91 43.11 15.88 25.73
CA GLN A 91 43.23 14.92 26.84
C GLN A 91 42.06 13.93 27.06
N ARG A 92 41.01 13.85 26.24
CA ARG A 92 39.89 12.90 26.49
C ARG A 92 39.99 11.66 25.61
N SER A 93 40.20 10.49 26.22
CA SER A 93 40.08 9.19 25.52
C SER A 93 38.62 8.93 25.14
N PRO A 94 38.34 8.05 24.14
CA PRO A 94 36.97 7.63 23.82
C PRO A 94 36.19 7.07 25.02
N ALA A 95 36.88 6.44 25.97
CA ALA A 95 36.28 5.98 27.23
C ALA A 95 35.75 7.15 28.08
N ASN A 96 36.50 8.26 28.19
CA ASN A 96 36.06 9.43 28.95
C ASN A 96 34.83 10.15 28.33
N LEU A 97 34.64 10.04 27.01
CA LEU A 97 33.47 10.59 26.33
C LEU A 97 32.25 9.68 26.52
N ALA A 98 32.41 8.36 26.38
CA ALA A 98 31.37 7.39 26.66
C ALA A 98 30.88 7.49 28.12
N ASP A 99 31.80 7.65 29.08
CA ASP A 99 31.46 7.86 30.50
C ASP A 99 30.68 9.17 30.74
N GLN A 100 31.01 10.25 30.00
CA GLN A 100 30.31 11.54 30.11
C GLN A 100 28.91 11.49 29.49
N LEU A 101 28.78 10.84 28.34
CA LEU A 101 27.48 10.61 27.69
C LEU A 101 26.62 9.66 28.53
N GLY A 102 27.23 8.63 29.14
CA GLY A 102 26.56 7.75 30.10
C GLY A 102 26.06 8.52 31.33
N ALA A 103 26.90 9.37 31.91
CA ALA A 103 26.48 10.22 33.03
C ALA A 103 25.40 11.24 32.64
N ALA A 104 25.38 11.73 31.40
CA ALA A 104 24.32 12.60 30.90
C ALA A 104 23.01 11.80 30.73
N ARG A 105 23.08 10.62 30.11
CA ARG A 105 21.95 9.69 29.98
C ARG A 105 21.35 9.35 31.33
N ASP A 106 22.18 8.98 32.31
CA ASP A 106 21.72 8.61 33.65
C ASP A 106 21.05 9.79 34.36
N ARG A 107 21.47 11.04 34.12
CA ARG A 107 20.79 12.23 34.65
C ARG A 107 19.41 12.43 34.04
N TYR A 108 19.26 12.26 32.72
CA TYR A 108 17.96 12.34 32.06
C TYR A 108 17.04 11.18 32.48
N GLN A 109 17.59 9.99 32.68
CA GLN A 109 16.83 8.87 33.23
C GLN A 109 16.41 9.13 34.68
N THR A 110 17.33 9.62 35.52
CA THR A 110 17.02 9.99 36.91
C THR A 110 15.97 11.08 36.97
N LEU A 111 15.99 12.01 36.01
CA LEU A 111 14.97 13.05 35.87
C LEU A 111 13.58 12.45 35.62
N LEU A 112 13.45 11.52 34.66
CA LEU A 112 12.20 10.81 34.39
C LEU A 112 11.73 10.01 35.61
N ASP A 113 12.65 9.28 36.25
CA ASP A 113 12.39 8.53 37.47
C ASP A 113 11.93 9.43 38.63
N ASP A 114 12.49 10.63 38.76
CA ASP A 114 12.12 11.60 39.79
C ASP A 114 10.72 12.17 39.53
N VAL A 115 10.36 12.46 38.28
CA VAL A 115 9.00 12.88 37.88
C VAL A 115 7.98 11.84 38.31
N ASP A 116 8.24 10.57 38.01
CA ASP A 116 7.34 9.46 38.34
C ASP A 116 7.24 9.17 39.85
N ARG A 117 8.33 9.36 40.60
CA ARG A 117 8.41 8.97 42.02
C ARG A 117 8.20 10.11 43.01
N LYS A 118 8.44 11.38 42.67
CA LYS A 118 8.49 12.48 43.66
C LYS A 118 7.41 13.53 43.50
N PHE A 119 6.77 13.62 42.34
CA PHE A 119 5.89 14.75 42.03
C PHE A 119 4.44 14.35 41.77
N THR A 120 3.99 13.24 42.37
CA THR A 120 2.56 12.92 42.43
C THR A 120 2.06 13.00 43.87
N PRO A 121 0.79 13.42 44.10
CA PRO A 121 0.18 13.45 45.42
C PRO A 121 0.28 12.11 46.17
N VAL A 122 0.07 11.00 45.46
CA VAL A 122 0.10 9.64 46.04
C VAL A 122 1.52 9.28 46.47
N CYS A 123 2.51 9.55 45.62
CA CYS A 123 3.91 9.28 45.94
C CYS A 123 4.40 10.12 47.12
N GLU A 124 3.98 11.38 47.18
CA GLU A 124 4.32 12.28 48.29
C GLU A 124 3.79 11.73 49.62
N MET A 125 2.51 11.36 49.65
CA MET A 125 1.87 10.77 50.82
C MET A 125 2.54 9.45 51.24
N CYS A 126 2.84 8.57 50.29
CA CYS A 126 3.33 7.23 50.59
C CYS A 126 4.83 7.12 50.83
N SER A 127 5.58 8.18 50.52
CA SER A 127 7.00 8.30 50.84
C SER A 127 7.25 9.01 52.18
N PHE A 128 6.22 9.51 52.84
CA PHE A 128 6.33 10.22 54.11
C PHE A 128 6.75 9.31 55.28
N ASP A 129 7.66 9.80 56.12
CA ASP A 129 8.08 9.09 57.33
C ASP A 129 7.08 9.31 58.49
N TYR A 130 5.99 8.54 58.44
CA TYR A 130 4.99 8.51 59.50
C TYR A 130 5.58 8.12 60.86
N THR A 131 6.65 7.33 60.91
CA THR A 131 7.21 6.87 62.20
C THR A 131 7.85 8.05 62.93
N SER A 132 8.70 8.82 62.23
CA SER A 132 9.28 10.04 62.78
C SER A 132 8.22 11.09 63.09
N ALA A 133 7.22 11.25 62.22
CA ALA A 133 6.13 12.21 62.43
C ALA A 133 5.35 11.93 63.73
N LEU A 134 4.96 10.68 63.96
CA LEU A 134 4.22 10.28 65.16
C LEU A 134 5.02 10.51 66.45
N ASN A 135 6.36 10.42 66.41
CA ASN A 135 7.23 10.71 67.55
C ASN A 135 7.32 12.20 67.90
N THR A 136 6.87 13.09 67.02
CA THR A 136 6.86 14.55 67.25
C THR A 136 5.54 15.09 67.79
N LEU A 137 4.50 14.23 67.89
CA LEU A 137 3.17 14.66 68.33
C LEU A 137 3.16 15.00 69.84
N PRO A 138 2.38 16.02 70.24
CA PRO A 138 2.27 16.41 71.64
C PRO A 138 1.38 15.41 72.39
N ALA A 139 1.61 15.26 73.68
CA ALA A 139 0.81 14.38 74.54
C ALA A 139 -0.56 15.03 74.86
N GLY A 140 -1.66 14.55 74.26
CA GLY A 140 -3.03 14.95 74.61
C GLY A 140 -4.02 15.00 73.44
N GLY A 141 -5.30 15.30 73.72
CA GLY A 141 -6.32 15.66 72.73
C GLY A 141 -6.56 14.64 71.60
N ASN A 142 -6.52 15.12 70.35
CA ASN A 142 -6.77 14.37 69.11
C ASN A 142 -5.62 13.42 68.70
N THR A 143 -4.48 13.42 69.39
CA THR A 143 -3.29 12.61 69.09
C THR A 143 -3.59 11.11 68.93
N PRO A 144 -4.40 10.44 69.79
CA PRO A 144 -4.73 9.03 69.62
C PRO A 144 -5.53 8.72 68.34
N SER A 145 -6.39 9.66 67.90
CA SER A 145 -7.16 9.52 66.66
C SER A 145 -6.26 9.65 65.43
N LEU A 146 -5.35 10.63 65.45
CA LEU A 146 -4.35 10.84 64.39
C LEU A 146 -3.40 9.64 64.24
N VAL A 147 -2.97 9.02 65.35
CA VAL A 147 -2.14 7.82 65.33
C VAL A 147 -2.83 6.68 64.58
N ASN A 148 -4.13 6.47 64.84
CA ASN A 148 -4.91 5.43 64.16
C ASN A 148 -5.07 5.75 62.66
N LYS A 149 -5.43 6.99 62.31
CA LYS A 149 -5.53 7.43 60.91
C LYS A 149 -4.20 7.31 60.17
N ALA A 150 -3.08 7.71 60.78
CA ALA A 150 -1.74 7.55 60.22
C ALA A 150 -1.40 6.08 59.93
N TRP A 151 -1.83 5.16 60.80
CA TRP A 151 -1.66 3.73 60.56
C TRP A 151 -2.49 3.24 59.37
N GLN A 152 -3.72 3.70 59.22
CA GLN A 152 -4.55 3.41 58.04
C GLN A 152 -3.90 3.92 56.75
N VAL A 153 -3.36 5.14 56.76
CA VAL A 153 -2.61 5.68 55.61
C VAL A 153 -1.41 4.79 55.25
N ARG A 154 -0.65 4.31 56.25
CA ARG A 154 0.47 3.39 56.01
C ARG A 154 0.03 2.07 55.39
N VAL A 155 -1.08 1.50 55.85
CA VAL A 155 -1.63 0.26 55.29
C VAL A 155 -2.06 0.48 53.84
N TRP A 156 -2.79 1.56 53.56
CA TRP A 156 -3.19 1.94 52.21
C TRP A 156 -1.96 2.14 51.30
N CYS A 157 -0.95 2.87 51.76
CA CYS A 157 0.27 3.11 51.01
C CYS A 157 1.09 1.85 50.70
N ASN A 158 0.99 0.78 51.49
CA ASN A 158 1.63 -0.49 51.17
C ASN A 158 0.97 -1.17 49.96
N ALA A 159 -0.34 -0.99 49.74
CA ALA A 159 -1.04 -1.49 48.56
C ALA A 159 -0.72 -0.66 47.28
N MET A 160 -0.33 0.60 47.48
CA MET A 160 0.01 1.54 46.41
C MET A 160 1.51 1.58 46.07
N LYS A 161 2.31 0.75 46.74
CA LYS A 161 3.73 0.53 46.42
C LYS A 161 3.93 -0.71 45.57
N LYS A 162 4.95 -0.66 44.72
CA LYS A 162 5.51 -1.80 43.99
C LYS A 162 6.32 -2.68 44.95
N ALA A 163 6.64 -3.90 44.52
CA ALA A 163 7.42 -4.85 45.29
C ALA A 163 8.83 -4.34 45.69
N ASN A 164 9.38 -3.38 44.94
CA ASN A 164 10.67 -2.75 45.22
C ASN A 164 10.58 -1.57 46.22
N GLY A 165 9.38 -1.24 46.71
CA GLY A 165 9.15 -0.15 47.67
C GLY A 165 8.85 1.21 47.03
N ASP A 166 8.96 1.34 45.71
CA ASP A 166 8.56 2.55 44.99
C ASP A 166 7.05 2.68 44.93
N CYS A 167 6.55 3.91 44.80
CA CYS A 167 5.12 4.14 44.58
C CYS A 167 4.75 3.76 43.13
N LYS A 168 3.51 3.30 42.93
CA LYS A 168 2.94 3.11 41.58
C LYS A 168 2.78 4.48 40.90
N THR A 169 3.04 4.53 39.60
CA THR A 169 2.73 5.68 38.73
C THR A 169 1.23 5.94 38.70
N LEU A 170 0.80 7.13 38.27
CA LEU A 170 -0.63 7.41 38.17
C LEU A 170 -1.33 6.44 37.20
N SER A 171 -0.73 6.13 36.05
CA SER A 171 -1.23 5.12 35.11
C SER A 171 -1.40 3.72 35.73
N GLU A 172 -0.43 3.28 36.55
CA GLU A 172 -0.54 2.01 37.29
C GLU A 172 -1.60 2.06 38.41
N LEU A 173 -1.92 3.24 38.93
CA LEU A 173 -3.00 3.43 39.90
C LEU A 173 -4.37 3.45 39.21
N GLN A 174 -4.47 4.06 38.03
CA GLN A 174 -5.70 4.20 37.25
C GLN A 174 -6.28 2.85 36.82
N SER A 175 -5.43 1.92 36.38
CA SER A 175 -5.83 0.57 35.99
C SER A 175 -6.17 -0.35 37.18
N ALA A 176 -5.82 0.05 38.41
CA ALA A 176 -5.88 -0.82 39.59
C ALA A 176 -6.82 -0.33 40.71
N MET A 177 -7.11 0.98 40.80
CA MET A 177 -7.84 1.56 41.93
C MET A 177 -9.35 1.30 41.88
N THR A 178 -9.87 0.63 42.90
CA THR A 178 -11.32 0.47 43.09
C THR A 178 -11.98 1.79 43.52
N VAL A 179 -13.32 1.85 43.43
CA VAL A 179 -14.10 3.01 43.88
C VAL A 179 -13.88 3.27 45.38
N GLU A 180 -13.74 2.21 46.19
CA GLU A 180 -13.47 2.30 47.62
C GLU A 180 -12.07 2.85 47.91
N GLU A 181 -11.07 2.46 47.11
CA GLU A 181 -9.69 2.97 47.26
C GLU A 181 -9.58 4.45 46.87
N ARG A 182 -10.37 4.89 45.87
CA ARG A 182 -10.50 6.32 45.52
C ARG A 182 -11.19 7.11 46.62
N ALA A 183 -12.27 6.58 47.19
CA ALA A 183 -12.96 7.25 48.30
C ALA A 183 -12.07 7.36 49.56
N ALA A 184 -11.22 6.37 49.81
CA ALA A 184 -10.29 6.38 50.95
C ALA A 184 -9.15 7.41 50.79
N TYR A 185 -8.77 7.74 49.55
CA TYR A 185 -7.68 8.66 49.25
C TYR A 185 -7.86 10.04 49.89
N ASP A 186 -9.08 10.61 49.86
CA ASP A 186 -9.35 11.93 50.42
C ASP A 186 -9.02 12.02 51.91
N GLU A 187 -9.52 11.07 52.71
CA GLU A 187 -9.25 11.05 54.15
C GLU A 187 -7.77 10.80 54.43
N HIS A 188 -7.15 9.92 53.66
CA HIS A 188 -5.74 9.58 53.82
C HIS A 188 -4.82 10.76 53.50
N TYR A 189 -5.09 11.47 52.39
CA TYR A 189 -4.29 12.60 51.98
C TYR A 189 -4.44 13.78 52.94
N ARG A 190 -5.66 14.08 53.44
CA ARG A 190 -5.86 15.10 54.50
C ARG A 190 -5.11 14.77 55.78
N THR A 191 -5.08 13.49 56.16
CA THR A 191 -4.32 13.02 57.34
C THR A 191 -2.82 13.20 57.14
N PHE A 192 -2.31 12.82 55.97
CA PHE A 192 -0.92 13.02 55.60
C PHE A 192 -0.51 14.48 55.65
N VAL A 193 -1.27 15.37 55.02
CA VAL A 193 -1.00 16.81 54.99
C VAL A 193 -0.96 17.38 56.41
N ALA A 194 -1.92 17.01 57.26
CA ALA A 194 -1.96 17.49 58.64
C ALA A 194 -0.67 17.13 59.41
N LEU A 195 -0.18 15.90 59.23
CA LEU A 195 1.07 15.44 59.84
C LEU A 195 2.29 16.12 59.22
N ARG A 196 2.35 16.26 57.90
CA ARG A 196 3.45 16.90 57.17
C ARG A 196 3.64 18.35 57.62
N GLU A 197 2.57 19.13 57.62
CA GLU A 197 2.60 20.53 58.01
C GLU A 197 2.90 20.71 59.50
N TYR A 198 2.36 19.84 60.36
CA TYR A 198 2.71 19.85 61.78
C TYR A 198 4.20 19.57 62.01
N VAL A 199 4.79 18.57 61.35
CA VAL A 199 6.23 18.26 61.46
C VAL A 199 7.08 19.44 60.96
N ALA A 200 6.66 20.09 59.87
CA ALA A 200 7.32 21.28 59.33
C ALA A 200 7.28 22.44 60.33
N LEU A 201 6.14 22.66 61.00
CA LEU A 201 6.00 23.66 62.05
C LEU A 201 6.86 23.32 63.27
N TYR A 202 6.76 22.08 63.78
CA TYR A 202 7.52 21.61 64.95
C TYR A 202 9.03 21.80 64.75
N SER A 203 9.55 21.44 63.57
CA SER A 203 10.97 21.62 63.24
C SER A 203 11.37 23.10 63.16
N ALA A 204 10.53 23.96 62.56
CA ALA A 204 10.78 25.41 62.47
C ALA A 204 10.78 26.08 63.85
N VAL A 205 9.83 25.73 64.72
CA VAL A 205 9.76 26.29 66.08
C VAL A 205 10.93 25.80 66.93
N LYS A 206 11.29 24.52 66.86
CA LYS A 206 12.46 23.94 67.55
C LYS A 206 13.76 24.63 67.14
N ALA A 207 13.92 24.94 65.86
CA ALA A 207 15.09 25.67 65.35
C ALA A 207 15.17 27.11 65.89
N LYS A 208 14.03 27.78 66.13
CA LYS A 208 13.96 29.15 66.63
C LYS A 208 14.18 29.28 68.15
N ARG A 209 13.71 28.32 68.97
CA ARG A 209 13.72 28.46 70.46
C ARG A 209 14.93 27.83 71.17
N GLY A 210 15.78 27.03 70.52
CA GLY A 210 16.95 26.41 71.17
C GLY A 210 16.57 25.38 72.26
N VAL A 211 17.51 25.04 73.16
CA VAL A 211 17.27 24.08 74.26
C VAL A 211 16.36 24.71 75.33
N LEU A 212 15.16 24.16 75.51
CA LEU A 212 14.18 24.58 76.52
C LEU A 212 14.79 24.61 77.93
N GLN A 213 14.60 25.71 78.68
CA GLN A 213 15.20 25.91 80.01
C GLN A 213 14.20 25.58 81.13
N GLY A 214 13.74 24.33 81.18
CA GLY A 214 13.07 23.76 82.37
C GLY A 214 11.68 23.15 82.13
N PRO A 215 11.10 22.46 83.14
CA PRO A 215 9.89 21.65 82.98
C PRO A 215 8.61 22.45 82.71
N SER A 216 8.51 23.69 83.19
CA SER A 216 7.32 24.54 83.01
C SER A 216 7.22 25.11 81.60
N GLU A 217 8.33 25.52 81.00
CA GLU A 217 8.39 26.01 79.61
C GLU A 217 8.07 24.89 78.61
N ALA A 218 8.46 23.65 78.91
CA ALA A 218 8.11 22.48 78.10
C ALA A 218 6.61 22.18 78.06
N VAL A 219 5.90 22.36 79.19
CA VAL A 219 4.45 22.10 79.26
C VAL A 219 3.63 23.18 78.53
N GLU A 220 4.06 24.44 78.59
CA GLU A 220 3.41 25.54 77.86
C GLU A 220 3.67 25.43 76.35
N TYR A 221 4.88 24.99 75.98
CA TYR A 221 5.27 24.67 74.61
C TYR A 221 4.42 23.54 73.98
N ASP A 222 4.22 22.44 74.72
CA ASP A 222 3.41 21.33 74.24
C ASP A 222 1.93 21.72 74.05
N LYS A 223 1.41 22.66 74.85
CA LYS A 223 0.06 23.20 74.68
C LYS A 223 -0.05 24.10 73.44
N GLU A 224 0.92 24.97 73.21
CA GLU A 224 0.97 25.85 72.01
C GLU A 224 0.99 25.02 70.72
N LEU A 225 1.80 23.95 70.68
CA LEU A 225 1.85 22.99 69.58
C LEU A 225 0.58 22.16 69.43
N ALA A 226 -0.05 21.76 70.53
CA ALA A 226 -1.32 21.04 70.48
C ALA A 226 -2.45 21.89 69.87
N THR A 227 -2.53 23.18 70.21
CA THR A 227 -3.47 24.11 69.58
C THR A 227 -3.19 24.30 68.09
N HIS A 228 -1.91 24.45 67.70
CA HIS A 228 -1.55 24.53 66.28
C HIS A 228 -1.88 23.25 65.51
N LEU A 229 -1.70 22.08 66.12
CA LEU A 229 -2.09 20.81 65.52
C LEU A 229 -3.60 20.75 65.29
N GLU A 230 -4.42 21.22 66.24
CA GLU A 230 -5.88 21.30 66.08
C GLU A 230 -6.28 22.24 64.95
N ASP A 231 -5.66 23.43 64.87
CA ASP A 231 -5.89 24.38 63.77
C ASP A 231 -5.52 23.76 62.42
N MET A 232 -4.39 23.05 62.33
CA MET A 232 -3.97 22.36 61.10
C MET A 232 -4.96 21.27 60.69
N ILE A 233 -5.48 20.48 61.64
CA ILE A 233 -6.52 19.48 61.35
C ILE A 233 -7.78 20.15 60.79
N GLN A 234 -8.19 21.29 61.35
CA GLN A 234 -9.36 22.02 60.84
C GLN A 234 -9.12 22.57 59.43
N VAL A 235 -7.94 23.12 59.16
CA VAL A 235 -7.56 23.60 57.82
C VAL A 235 -7.58 22.45 56.80
N THR A 236 -6.98 21.31 57.12
CA THR A 236 -6.96 20.16 56.19
C THR A 236 -8.31 19.48 56.03
N GLN A 237 -9.22 19.58 57.00
CA GLN A 237 -10.60 19.10 56.86
C GLN A 237 -11.40 19.89 55.81
N SER A 238 -11.06 21.15 55.57
CA SER A 238 -11.70 21.97 54.53
C SER A 238 -11.08 21.79 53.13
N PHE A 239 -9.86 21.22 53.06
CA PHE A 239 -9.17 20.95 51.80
C PHE A 239 -9.78 19.74 51.10
N ASN A 240 -10.07 19.87 49.81
CA ASN A 240 -10.56 18.76 48.99
C ASN A 240 -9.45 18.25 48.05
N PRO A 241 -8.81 17.10 48.35
CA PRO A 241 -7.70 16.57 47.55
C PRO A 241 -8.10 16.12 46.16
N VAL A 242 -9.37 15.74 45.95
CA VAL A 242 -9.86 15.28 44.65
C VAL A 242 -11.13 16.03 44.26
N GLU A 243 -11.19 16.47 43.02
CA GLU A 243 -12.42 16.97 42.38
C GLU A 243 -12.71 16.14 41.14
N ASN A 244 -13.89 15.54 41.06
CA ASN A 244 -14.37 14.97 39.82
C ASN A 244 -15.03 16.07 38.99
N ILE A 245 -14.46 16.36 37.82
CA ILE A 245 -14.98 17.33 36.86
C ILE A 245 -15.63 16.56 35.72
N THR A 246 -16.91 16.80 35.49
CA THR A 246 -17.63 16.30 34.31
C THR A 246 -17.87 17.44 33.35
N PHE A 247 -17.51 17.22 32.07
CA PHE A 247 -17.69 18.22 31.02
C PHE A 247 -18.06 17.56 29.70
N SER A 248 -18.63 18.39 28.82
CA SER A 248 -19.06 18.02 27.48
C SER A 248 -18.21 18.78 26.47
N ALA A 249 -18.19 18.30 25.24
CA ALA A 249 -17.69 19.04 24.10
C ALA A 249 -18.22 20.49 24.08
N GLY A 250 -17.33 21.43 23.75
CA GLY A 250 -17.58 22.87 23.73
C GLY A 250 -17.62 23.55 25.11
N ALA A 251 -17.53 22.81 26.22
CA ALA A 251 -17.42 23.40 27.55
C ALA A 251 -15.96 23.69 27.91
N GLU A 252 -15.69 24.89 28.44
CA GLU A 252 -14.36 25.28 28.93
C GLU A 252 -14.40 25.41 30.46
N ILE A 253 -13.67 24.53 31.16
CA ILE A 253 -13.62 24.52 32.63
C ILE A 253 -12.21 24.88 33.11
N GLY A 254 -12.08 26.12 33.58
CA GLY A 254 -10.86 26.60 34.22
C GLY A 254 -10.81 26.34 35.74
N ARG A 255 -9.62 26.01 36.26
CA ARG A 255 -9.30 25.97 37.68
C ARG A 255 -7.93 26.59 37.93
N SER A 256 -7.77 27.25 39.08
CA SER A 256 -6.49 27.85 39.48
C SER A 256 -6.25 27.64 40.97
N ILE A 257 -5.01 27.35 41.33
CA ILE A 257 -4.56 27.13 42.70
C ILE A 257 -3.36 28.03 42.93
N SER A 258 -3.36 28.74 44.05
CA SER A 258 -2.20 29.50 44.50
C SER A 258 -1.81 29.03 45.89
N SER A 259 -0.51 28.84 46.13
CA SER A 259 0.05 28.63 47.46
C SER A 259 1.03 29.74 47.78
N ASP A 260 0.89 30.35 48.95
CA ASP A 260 1.77 31.40 49.45
C ASP A 260 2.50 30.90 50.70
N ARG A 261 3.84 30.97 50.71
CA ARG A 261 4.64 30.67 51.91
C ARG A 261 5.56 31.82 52.28
N SER A 262 5.44 32.26 53.53
CA SER A 262 6.35 33.22 54.15
C SER A 262 7.54 32.51 54.83
N THR A 263 8.78 32.79 54.42
CA THR A 263 10.01 32.27 55.08
C THR A 263 11.00 33.39 55.41
N GLU A 264 11.64 33.35 56.57
CA GLU A 264 12.68 34.32 56.95
C GLU A 264 14.04 33.83 56.41
N VAL A 265 14.70 34.60 55.54
CA VAL A 265 16.00 34.26 54.92
C VAL A 265 16.92 35.48 54.93
N PHE A 266 18.23 35.26 55.11
CA PHE A 266 19.28 36.27 55.02
C PHE A 266 19.99 36.11 53.66
N ASP A 267 19.62 36.92 52.67
CA ASP A 267 20.33 37.26 51.40
C ASP A 267 19.35 37.43 50.22
N SER A 268 19.69 38.32 49.26
CA SER A 268 18.78 38.86 48.24
C SER A 268 18.78 38.08 46.91
N TYR A 269 17.60 37.61 46.47
CA TYR A 269 17.34 37.04 45.14
C TYR A 269 15.89 37.35 44.69
N GLN A 270 15.69 37.90 43.49
CA GLN A 270 14.35 38.12 42.93
C GLN A 270 14.19 37.36 41.63
N SER A 271 13.14 36.54 41.52
CA SER A 271 12.78 35.88 40.26
C SER A 271 11.26 35.85 40.06
N GLU A 272 10.81 36.43 38.96
CA GLU A 272 9.45 36.31 38.46
C GLU A 272 9.48 35.60 37.11
N THR A 273 8.65 34.56 36.99
CA THR A 273 8.55 33.69 35.82
C THR A 273 7.09 33.40 35.50
N HIS A 274 6.71 33.67 34.25
CA HIS A 274 5.39 33.39 33.71
C HIS A 274 5.56 32.45 32.53
N LEU A 275 4.80 31.36 32.51
CA LEU A 275 4.74 30.41 31.41
C LEU A 275 3.30 29.97 31.22
N GLN A 276 2.80 30.10 29.99
CA GLN A 276 1.54 29.50 29.58
C GLN A 276 1.89 28.49 28.50
N VAL A 277 1.57 27.22 28.74
CA VAL A 277 1.71 26.17 27.73
C VAL A 277 0.28 25.83 27.31
N GLY A 278 0.01 25.77 26.01
CA GLY A 278 -1.18 25.13 25.47
C GLY A 278 -0.77 23.73 25.03
N VAL A 279 -1.32 22.69 25.64
CA VAL A 279 -1.17 21.32 25.17
C VAL A 279 -2.12 21.18 23.98
N GLY A 280 -1.49 21.18 22.80
CA GLY A 280 -2.02 21.47 21.44
C GLY A 280 -0.96 22.11 20.49
N PHE A 281 0.33 22.02 20.89
CA PHE A 281 1.62 22.52 20.35
C PHE A 281 1.80 23.94 19.77
N GLN A 282 2.75 24.69 20.40
CA GLN A 282 3.86 25.43 19.76
C GLN A 282 4.97 25.83 20.77
N LEU A 283 6.22 25.40 20.58
CA LEU A 283 7.42 26.09 21.09
C LEU A 283 8.50 26.17 20.00
N LYS A 284 8.87 27.40 19.62
CA LYS A 284 10.08 27.72 18.83
C LYS A 284 11.09 28.40 19.76
N GLY A 285 12.18 27.70 20.09
CA GLY A 285 13.32 28.27 20.78
C GLY A 285 14.48 27.29 20.89
N ASN A 286 15.64 27.64 20.34
CA ASN A 286 16.89 26.89 20.51
C ASN A 286 17.48 27.20 21.88
N ILE A 287 17.68 26.20 22.76
CA ILE A 287 18.38 26.41 24.05
C ILE A 287 19.18 25.15 24.47
N ASP A 288 20.43 25.38 24.86
CA ASP A 288 21.41 24.43 25.40
C ASP A 288 21.15 24.00 26.86
N VAL A 289 21.66 22.81 27.20
CA VAL A 289 21.37 21.98 28.39
C VAL A 289 22.19 22.33 29.66
N PHE A 290 21.55 22.49 30.84
CA PHE A 290 22.09 22.13 32.19
C PHE A 290 21.06 22.22 33.38
N VAL A 291 21.36 21.56 34.51
CA VAL A 291 20.48 20.90 35.53
C VAL A 291 19.98 21.74 36.77
N VAL A 292 18.77 21.42 37.30
CA VAL A 292 18.05 21.67 38.62
C VAL A 292 17.55 23.11 38.97
N PRO A 293 16.34 23.36 39.57
CA PRO A 293 15.30 22.48 40.14
C PRO A 293 14.03 22.29 39.31
N LEU A 294 13.43 21.12 39.53
CA LEU A 294 12.28 20.58 38.81
C LEU A 294 10.94 21.02 39.38
N VAL A 295 10.01 21.36 38.50
CA VAL A 295 8.56 21.38 38.72
C VAL A 295 7.96 20.57 37.58
N SER A 296 7.46 19.37 37.84
CA SER A 296 6.80 18.58 36.81
C SER A 296 5.32 18.93 36.70
N VAL A 297 4.81 19.02 35.48
CA VAL A 297 3.38 18.94 35.19
C VAL A 297 3.12 17.48 34.84
N ALA A 298 2.38 16.75 35.69
CA ALA A 298 2.26 15.30 35.59
C ALA A 298 0.90 14.83 35.04
N SER A 299 1.01 13.88 34.10
CA SER A 299 0.11 12.85 33.55
C SER A 299 -1.10 13.26 32.74
N PHE A 300 -1.09 12.80 31.48
CA PHE A 300 -2.24 12.29 30.73
C PHE A 300 -2.00 10.79 30.43
N THR A 301 -3.05 9.97 30.45
CA THR A 301 -3.08 8.64 29.82
C THR A 301 -3.60 8.76 28.40
N GLU A 302 -3.34 7.74 27.57
CA GLU A 302 -3.33 7.77 26.11
C GLU A 302 -4.52 8.56 25.54
N ALA A 303 -4.21 9.68 24.90
CA ALA A 303 -5.17 10.40 24.11
C ALA A 303 -4.43 10.89 22.87
N GLU A 304 -4.78 10.31 21.72
CA GLU A 304 -4.47 10.84 20.39
C GLU A 304 -5.25 12.16 20.13
N SER A 305 -5.58 12.93 21.17
CA SER A 305 -6.78 13.78 21.17
C SER A 305 -6.59 15.24 20.72
N GLU A 306 -7.71 15.80 20.27
CA GLU A 306 -7.92 17.23 20.02
C GLU A 306 -8.31 18.00 21.32
N MET A 307 -8.43 17.31 22.46
CA MET A 307 -8.68 17.90 23.79
C MET A 307 -7.57 18.91 24.18
N LEU A 308 -7.90 20.21 24.22
CA LEU A 308 -6.93 21.30 24.33
C LEU A 308 -6.65 21.74 25.78
N PHE A 309 -5.83 21.00 26.51
CA PHE A 309 -5.46 21.38 27.88
C PHE A 309 -4.50 22.58 27.93
N SER A 310 -4.84 23.69 28.59
CA SER A 310 -3.96 24.87 28.69
C SER A 310 -3.45 25.14 30.11
N PRO A 311 -2.30 24.57 30.54
CA PRO A 311 -1.73 24.87 31.84
C PRO A 311 -1.11 26.26 31.87
N HIS A 312 -1.37 26.99 32.95
CA HIS A 312 -0.71 28.25 33.24
C HIS A 312 0.15 28.14 34.50
N TYR A 313 1.34 28.72 34.44
CA TYR A 313 2.34 28.74 35.49
C TYR A 313 2.79 30.17 35.76
N THR A 314 2.63 30.59 37.01
CA THR A 314 3.22 31.84 37.51
C THR A 314 3.95 31.53 38.81
N HIS A 315 5.25 31.81 38.82
CA HIS A 315 6.08 31.75 40.02
C HIS A 315 6.71 33.10 40.29
N THR A 316 6.50 33.58 41.51
CA THR A 316 7.02 34.85 41.99
C THR A 316 7.77 34.60 43.30
N ALA A 317 9.07 34.84 43.28
CA ALA A 317 9.93 34.80 44.45
C ALA A 317 10.51 36.20 44.68
N ASN A 318 10.04 36.85 45.74
CA ASN A 318 10.51 38.18 46.16
C ASN A 318 11.27 38.05 47.50
N LEU A 319 12.60 38.18 47.47
CA LEU A 319 13.42 38.28 48.69
C LEU A 319 13.82 39.73 48.94
N VAL A 320 13.65 40.20 50.18
CA VAL A 320 14.01 41.57 50.64
C VAL A 320 15.07 41.46 51.74
N GLU A 321 16.04 42.39 51.73
CA GLU A 321 17.28 42.43 52.52
C GLU A 321 17.11 42.43 54.06
N ARG A 322 15.87 42.53 54.55
CA ARG A 322 15.41 42.21 55.92
C ARG A 322 13.87 42.19 55.91
N GLY A 323 13.27 41.00 55.94
CA GLY A 323 11.81 40.86 55.95
C GLY A 323 11.36 39.41 55.73
N THR A 324 10.05 39.20 55.78
CA THR A 324 9.37 37.94 55.45
C THR A 324 9.38 37.71 53.93
N THR A 325 9.89 36.55 53.48
CA THR A 325 9.92 36.16 52.06
C THR A 325 8.61 35.49 51.68
N THR A 326 7.81 36.09 50.81
CA THR A 326 6.65 35.38 50.22
C THR A 326 7.09 34.67 48.95
N LYS A 327 7.08 33.33 48.97
CA LYS A 327 7.14 32.49 47.77
C LYS A 327 5.71 32.17 47.38
N SER A 328 5.29 32.58 46.19
CA SER A 328 3.98 32.24 45.64
C SER A 328 4.13 31.33 44.43
N LEU A 329 3.47 30.17 44.45
CA LEU A 329 3.31 29.30 43.30
C LEU A 329 1.83 29.31 42.90
N THR A 330 1.56 29.74 41.68
CA THR A 330 0.22 29.66 41.07
C THR A 330 0.26 28.69 39.89
N THR A 331 -0.54 27.64 39.97
CA THR A 331 -0.78 26.68 38.90
C THR A 331 -2.25 26.69 38.53
N GLY A 332 -2.58 26.42 37.29
CA GLY A 332 -3.97 26.24 36.88
C GLY A 332 -4.08 25.57 35.53
N PHE A 333 -5.31 25.23 35.18
CA PHE A 333 -5.62 24.42 34.03
C PHE A 333 -6.97 24.79 33.43
N VAL A 334 -7.14 24.40 32.17
CA VAL A 334 -8.40 24.45 31.42
C VAL A 334 -8.66 23.07 30.86
N LEU A 335 -9.84 22.51 31.13
CA LEU A 335 -10.37 21.32 30.46
C LEU A 335 -11.38 21.76 29.42
N ASN A 336 -11.18 21.39 28.16
CA ASN A 336 -12.12 21.59 27.07
C ASN A 336 -11.88 20.53 25.98
N ASP A 337 -12.90 20.30 25.18
CA ASP A 337 -12.93 19.37 24.07
C ASP A 337 -13.75 19.99 22.94
N ASP A 338 -13.37 19.79 21.69
CA ASP A 338 -14.04 20.36 20.50
C ASP A 338 -14.87 19.35 19.71
N ASP A 339 -14.88 18.07 20.11
CA ASP A 339 -15.56 16.98 19.41
C ASP A 339 -17.03 16.79 19.87
N ASP A 340 -17.97 17.34 19.10
CA ASP A 340 -19.38 17.41 19.48
C ASP A 340 -19.98 16.07 19.96
N GLY A 341 -20.58 16.11 21.16
CA GLY A 341 -21.19 14.98 21.83
C GLY A 341 -20.22 14.06 22.58
N ASP A 342 -18.94 14.42 22.66
CA ASP A 342 -17.99 13.83 23.59
C ASP A 342 -18.26 14.33 25.02
N HIS A 343 -18.06 13.43 25.98
CA HIS A 343 -18.26 13.71 27.39
C HIS A 343 -17.21 13.00 28.22
N PHE A 344 -16.65 13.73 29.17
CA PHE A 344 -15.58 13.23 30.02
C PHE A 344 -15.93 13.39 31.49
N SER A 345 -15.44 12.46 32.29
CA SER A 345 -15.40 12.54 33.75
C SER A 345 -13.95 12.38 34.18
N THR A 346 -13.37 13.47 34.69
CA THR A 346 -11.96 13.54 35.02
C THR A 346 -11.79 13.83 36.50
N ASP A 347 -11.13 12.93 37.23
CA ASP A 347 -10.64 13.18 38.58
C ASP A 347 -9.40 14.07 38.52
N VAL A 348 -9.44 15.18 39.24
CA VAL A 348 -8.34 16.11 39.43
C VAL A 348 -7.82 15.98 40.84
N TYR A 349 -6.56 15.54 40.98
CA TYR A 349 -5.87 15.40 42.25
C TYR A 349 -5.08 16.67 42.54
N TYR A 350 -5.46 17.37 43.61
CA TYR A 350 -4.91 18.65 44.00
C TYR A 350 -3.75 18.52 45.00
N PRO A 351 -2.64 19.27 44.82
CA PRO A 351 -1.67 19.48 45.88
C PRO A 351 -2.27 20.32 47.00
N PHE A 352 -1.86 20.07 48.25
CA PHE A 352 -2.28 20.92 49.37
C PHE A 352 -1.71 22.35 49.25
N ASN A 353 -2.60 23.33 49.11
CA ASN A 353 -2.26 24.74 48.84
C ASN A 353 -1.99 25.60 50.08
N GLY A 354 -2.19 25.09 51.30
CA GLY A 354 -1.91 25.82 52.54
C GLY A 354 -0.43 25.78 52.99
N GLY A 355 0.43 25.08 52.24
CA GLY A 355 1.86 24.87 52.55
C GLY A 355 2.76 25.07 51.31
N VAL A 356 3.93 24.42 51.28
CA VAL A 356 4.76 24.39 50.05
C VAL A 356 4.08 23.46 49.04
N THR A 357 3.56 24.00 47.94
CA THR A 357 3.26 23.19 46.76
C THR A 357 4.49 23.13 45.86
N THR A 358 4.83 21.94 45.35
CA THR A 358 5.99 21.73 44.46
C THR A 358 5.61 21.14 43.11
N TYR A 359 4.33 20.89 42.86
CA TYR A 359 3.81 20.26 41.64
C TYR A 359 2.41 20.77 41.30
N SER A 360 1.98 20.57 40.04
CA SER A 360 0.64 20.92 39.55
C SER A 360 -0.40 19.87 39.95
N PRO A 361 -1.70 20.12 39.75
CA PRO A 361 -2.70 19.06 39.81
C PRO A 361 -2.37 17.92 38.85
N ALA A 362 -2.78 16.69 39.20
CA ALA A 362 -2.69 15.51 38.36
C ALA A 362 -4.08 15.08 37.90
N PHE A 363 -4.21 14.51 36.71
CA PHE A 363 -5.49 14.26 36.04
C PHE A 363 -5.71 12.77 35.78
N ASN A 364 -6.95 12.33 35.86
CA ASN A 364 -7.34 10.96 35.57
C ASN A 364 -8.72 10.91 34.92
N VAL A 365 -8.80 10.43 33.68
CA VAL A 365 -10.08 10.15 33.03
C VAL A 365 -10.68 8.88 33.64
N VAL A 366 -11.77 9.05 34.38
CA VAL A 366 -12.48 7.97 35.08
C VAL A 366 -13.45 7.25 34.14
N GLY A 367 -13.93 7.96 33.14
CA GLY A 367 -14.88 7.46 32.17
C GLY A 367 -15.41 8.58 31.30
N GLY A 368 -16.24 8.21 30.34
CA GLY A 368 -16.74 9.13 29.35
C GLY A 368 -17.15 8.39 28.09
N ARG A 369 -17.44 9.18 27.06
CA ARG A 369 -17.67 8.71 25.71
C ARG A 369 -16.95 9.66 24.76
N SER A 370 -16.24 9.10 23.80
CA SER A 370 -15.51 9.89 22.81
C SER A 370 -15.58 9.29 21.41
N SER A 371 -15.28 10.10 20.41
CA SER A 371 -15.17 9.67 19.00
C SER A 371 -14.33 10.65 18.18
N CYS A 372 -13.57 10.10 17.22
CA CYS A 372 -12.77 10.84 16.25
C CYS A 372 -11.67 11.73 16.86
N PRO A 373 -10.79 11.21 17.74
CA PRO A 373 -10.55 9.78 18.01
C PRO A 373 -11.16 9.30 19.35
N VAL A 374 -11.16 7.98 19.55
CA VAL A 374 -11.58 7.41 20.84
C VAL A 374 -10.45 7.55 21.87
N GLU A 375 -10.68 8.34 22.91
CA GLU A 375 -9.77 8.53 24.04
C GLU A 375 -9.71 7.30 24.98
N GLU A 376 -8.53 6.97 25.51
CA GLU A 376 -8.36 5.87 26.45
C GLU A 376 -9.16 6.09 27.75
N GLY A 377 -9.74 5.01 28.28
CA GLY A 377 -10.60 5.08 29.46
C GLY A 377 -12.04 5.51 29.18
N THR A 378 -12.37 5.89 27.94
CA THR A 378 -13.75 6.20 27.52
C THR A 378 -14.38 5.06 26.72
N ILE A 379 -15.71 5.11 26.57
CA ILE A 379 -16.45 4.18 25.72
C ILE A 379 -16.54 4.78 24.31
N SER A 380 -16.10 4.04 23.28
CA SER A 380 -16.27 4.47 21.89
C SER A 380 -17.74 4.76 21.59
N ARG A 381 -18.03 5.92 20.98
CA ARG A 381 -19.37 6.26 20.50
C ARG A 381 -19.70 5.59 19.17
N ASP A 382 -18.71 5.10 18.44
CA ASP A 382 -18.90 4.50 17.13
C ASP A 382 -18.28 3.11 17.04
N ARG A 383 -19.10 2.17 16.56
CA ARG A 383 -18.69 0.80 16.26
C ARG A 383 -19.41 0.36 14.99
N PRO A 384 -19.17 1.05 13.86
CA PRO A 384 -19.94 0.82 12.67
C PRO A 384 -19.78 -0.62 12.22
N THR A 385 -20.81 -1.17 11.58
CA THR A 385 -20.72 -2.49 10.95
C THR A 385 -21.20 -2.41 9.52
N LEU A 386 -20.53 -3.13 8.63
CA LEU A 386 -20.80 -3.18 7.21
C LEU A 386 -20.99 -4.62 6.75
N GLN A 387 -22.11 -4.90 6.08
CA GLN A 387 -22.42 -6.23 5.54
C GLN A 387 -23.04 -6.13 4.15
N PHE A 388 -22.75 -7.10 3.29
CA PHE A 388 -23.56 -7.34 2.10
C PHE A 388 -24.82 -8.10 2.53
N ALA A 389 -25.90 -7.38 2.78
CA ALA A 389 -27.18 -7.95 3.18
C ALA A 389 -28.33 -7.11 2.60
N ASP A 390 -29.47 -7.74 2.39
CA ASP A 390 -30.69 -6.99 2.06
C ASP A 390 -31.41 -6.46 3.31
N ALA A 391 -32.45 -5.66 3.10
CA ALA A 391 -33.22 -5.03 4.18
C ALA A 391 -33.89 -6.03 5.17
N ASN A 392 -33.93 -7.32 4.83
CA ASN A 392 -34.42 -8.37 5.74
C ASN A 392 -33.29 -9.08 6.50
N GLY A 393 -32.03 -8.64 6.34
CA GLY A 393 -30.85 -9.22 6.96
C GLY A 393 -30.33 -10.49 6.27
N VAL A 394 -30.74 -10.77 5.02
CA VAL A 394 -30.21 -11.94 4.30
C VAL A 394 -28.87 -11.60 3.67
N LEU A 395 -27.82 -12.25 4.17
CA LEU A 395 -26.45 -12.11 3.67
C LEU A 395 -26.32 -12.45 2.19
N LYS A 396 -25.47 -11.69 1.48
CA LYS A 396 -25.09 -11.89 0.08
C LYS A 396 -23.64 -12.38 -0.03
N PRO A 397 -23.26 -12.98 -1.17
CA PRO A 397 -21.89 -13.41 -1.41
C PRO A 397 -20.91 -12.23 -1.38
N THR A 398 -19.67 -12.49 -1.00
CA THR A 398 -18.54 -11.55 -1.13
C THR A 398 -17.74 -11.78 -2.40
N SER A 399 -18.08 -12.80 -3.21
CA SER A 399 -17.41 -13.12 -4.47
C SER A 399 -18.43 -13.28 -5.59
N TYR A 400 -18.20 -12.57 -6.69
CA TYR A 400 -19.07 -12.52 -7.87
C TYR A 400 -18.30 -13.00 -9.09
N PHE A 401 -18.83 -14.01 -9.77
CA PHE A 401 -18.20 -14.65 -10.92
C PHE A 401 -19.07 -14.46 -12.17
N ASP A 402 -18.46 -14.64 -13.34
CA ASP A 402 -19.13 -14.62 -14.65
C ASP A 402 -19.92 -13.31 -14.91
N VAL A 403 -19.29 -12.18 -14.57
CA VAL A 403 -19.88 -10.85 -14.71
C VAL A 403 -19.55 -10.27 -16.08
N ALA A 404 -20.53 -9.81 -16.84
CA ALA A 404 -20.24 -9.13 -18.11
C ALA A 404 -19.60 -7.74 -17.87
N VAL A 405 -18.70 -7.30 -18.75
CA VAL A 405 -17.93 -6.04 -18.57
C VAL A 405 -18.83 -4.80 -18.54
N ASP A 406 -19.96 -4.84 -19.26
CA ASP A 406 -20.98 -3.80 -19.32
C ASP A 406 -22.07 -3.95 -18.24
N GLN A 407 -22.05 -5.05 -17.48
CA GLN A 407 -23.03 -5.30 -16.42
C GLN A 407 -22.65 -4.54 -15.15
N VAL A 408 -23.62 -3.78 -14.64
CA VAL A 408 -23.53 -3.16 -13.32
C VAL A 408 -24.02 -4.16 -12.27
N LEU A 409 -23.16 -4.54 -11.32
CA LEU A 409 -23.60 -5.32 -10.17
C LEU A 409 -24.25 -4.38 -9.16
N SER A 410 -25.46 -4.74 -8.70
CA SER A 410 -26.18 -4.05 -7.63
C SER A 410 -26.18 -4.94 -6.39
N ILE A 411 -25.34 -4.61 -5.41
CA ILE A 411 -25.15 -5.40 -4.19
C ILE A 411 -25.81 -4.66 -3.04
N PRO A 412 -26.84 -5.22 -2.38
CA PRO A 412 -27.44 -4.55 -1.23
C PRO A 412 -26.45 -4.53 -0.06
N VAL A 413 -26.34 -3.37 0.58
CA VAL A 413 -25.47 -3.14 1.73
C VAL A 413 -26.28 -2.73 2.94
N THR A 414 -25.83 -3.20 4.09
CA THR A 414 -26.44 -2.92 5.39
C THR A 414 -25.37 -2.32 6.29
N LEU A 415 -25.66 -1.14 6.84
CA LEU A 415 -24.76 -0.38 7.70
C LEU A 415 -25.43 -0.07 9.03
N THR A 416 -24.69 -0.21 10.13
CA THR A 416 -25.08 0.30 11.44
C THR A 416 -24.00 1.23 11.97
N SER A 417 -24.35 2.15 12.87
CA SER A 417 -23.37 2.99 13.57
C SER A 417 -22.72 2.28 14.78
N GLY A 418 -23.37 1.24 15.30
CA GLY A 418 -22.99 0.59 16.57
C GLY A 418 -23.01 1.52 17.78
N ASN A 419 -23.66 2.68 17.67
CA ASN A 419 -23.74 3.67 18.74
C ASN A 419 -24.58 3.14 19.91
N LEU A 420 -24.06 3.28 21.13
CA LEU A 420 -24.71 2.81 22.37
C LEU A 420 -25.48 3.92 23.12
N PHE A 421 -25.55 5.13 22.55
CA PHE A 421 -25.93 6.33 23.27
C PHE A 421 -27.19 7.02 22.72
N GLU A 422 -27.99 6.31 21.94
CA GLU A 422 -29.21 6.81 21.31
C GLU A 422 -28.98 8.08 20.46
N GLU A 423 -27.81 8.17 19.80
CA GLU A 423 -27.42 9.32 18.97
C GLU A 423 -27.44 8.97 17.48
N SER A 424 -27.81 9.95 16.64
CA SER A 424 -27.62 9.81 15.20
C SER A 424 -26.14 9.96 14.88
N ARG A 425 -25.60 9.08 14.04
CA ARG A 425 -24.17 9.11 13.64
C ARG A 425 -24.03 9.14 12.13
N LEU A 426 -23.04 9.90 11.67
CA LEU A 426 -22.62 9.89 10.28
C LEU A 426 -21.56 8.81 10.10
N VAL A 427 -21.83 7.85 9.22
CA VAL A 427 -20.90 6.78 8.87
C VAL A 427 -20.49 6.95 7.42
N SER A 428 -19.19 6.94 7.16
CA SER A 428 -18.59 7.01 5.84
C SER A 428 -18.13 5.63 5.40
N VAL A 429 -18.41 5.28 4.15
CA VAL A 429 -17.90 4.07 3.50
C VAL A 429 -16.85 4.49 2.48
N VAL A 430 -15.65 3.94 2.60
CA VAL A 430 -14.50 4.21 1.72
C VAL A 430 -13.84 2.90 1.29
N THR A 431 -12.85 2.96 0.40
CA THR A 431 -12.02 1.78 0.08
C THR A 431 -10.69 1.84 0.84
N ALA A 432 -10.15 0.71 1.28
CA ALA A 432 -8.82 0.68 1.89
C ALA A 432 -7.73 1.15 0.92
N LEU A 433 -6.74 1.88 1.42
CA LEU A 433 -5.63 2.38 0.60
C LEU A 433 -4.86 1.20 -0.01
N GLY A 434 -4.68 1.24 -1.33
CA GLY A 434 -3.96 0.19 -2.07
C GLY A 434 -4.74 -1.10 -2.30
N SER A 435 -5.95 -1.24 -1.75
CA SER A 435 -6.80 -2.42 -2.00
C SER A 435 -7.41 -2.42 -3.41
N ASN A 436 -7.62 -1.24 -4.01
CA ASN A 436 -8.17 -1.10 -5.36
C ASN A 436 -7.15 -0.49 -6.37
N PRO A 437 -5.99 -1.12 -6.62
CA PRO A 437 -4.93 -0.54 -7.47
C PRO A 437 -5.28 -0.55 -8.96
N HIS A 438 -6.25 -1.38 -9.36
CA HIS A 438 -6.69 -1.54 -10.74
C HIS A 438 -7.96 -0.75 -11.06
N GLY A 439 -8.46 0.05 -10.12
CA GLY A 439 -9.52 1.02 -10.36
C GLY A 439 -10.89 0.42 -10.67
N LEU A 440 -11.33 -0.58 -9.91
CA LEU A 440 -12.75 -1.00 -9.87
C LEU A 440 -13.60 0.21 -9.49
N ASP A 441 -14.64 0.51 -10.26
CA ASP A 441 -15.50 1.66 -9.99
C ASP A 441 -16.64 1.23 -9.06
N LEU A 442 -16.67 1.82 -7.87
CA LEU A 442 -17.55 1.48 -6.77
C LEU A 442 -18.35 2.72 -6.39
N GLN A 443 -19.67 2.62 -6.31
CA GLN A 443 -20.54 3.75 -5.98
C GLN A 443 -21.60 3.38 -4.94
N LEU A 444 -21.81 4.26 -3.97
CA LEU A 444 -22.88 4.16 -2.96
C LEU A 444 -23.51 5.55 -2.80
N GLU A 445 -24.84 5.64 -2.76
CA GLU A 445 -25.56 6.94 -2.75
C GLU A 445 -25.18 7.89 -3.90
N GLY A 446 -24.68 7.34 -5.02
CA GLY A 446 -24.22 8.12 -6.17
C GLY A 446 -22.81 8.71 -6.04
N GLU A 447 -22.14 8.51 -4.90
CA GLU A 447 -20.76 8.92 -4.67
C GLU A 447 -19.79 7.77 -4.96
N GLY A 448 -18.68 8.09 -5.63
CA GLY A 448 -17.60 7.15 -5.89
C GLY A 448 -16.81 6.83 -4.62
N LEU A 449 -16.49 5.55 -4.41
CA LEU A 449 -15.72 5.08 -3.26
C LEU A 449 -14.24 4.99 -3.63
N GLY A 450 -13.41 5.74 -2.91
CA GLY A 450 -11.96 5.72 -3.03
C GLY A 450 -11.29 5.75 -1.65
N ALA A 451 -9.96 5.79 -1.63
CA ALA A 451 -9.21 5.87 -0.37
C ALA A 451 -9.37 7.24 0.30
N ASP A 452 -9.45 8.31 -0.50
CA ASP A 452 -9.48 9.70 -0.03
C ASP A 452 -10.91 10.26 0.14
N GLY A 453 -11.94 9.44 -0.10
CA GLY A 453 -13.33 9.89 -0.06
C GLY A 453 -14.32 8.80 -0.45
N GLY A 454 -15.57 8.94 0.00
CA GLY A 454 -16.64 7.99 -0.27
C GLY A 454 -17.98 8.47 0.25
N ALA A 455 -18.96 7.57 0.28
CA ALA A 455 -20.34 7.90 0.63
C ALA A 455 -20.52 8.05 2.15
N THR A 456 -21.15 9.13 2.58
CA THR A 456 -21.51 9.37 3.99
C THR A 456 -23.00 9.28 4.19
N VAL A 457 -23.44 8.49 5.17
CA VAL A 457 -24.85 8.26 5.49
C VAL A 457 -25.15 8.60 6.94
N LEU A 458 -26.31 9.21 7.19
CA LEU A 458 -26.81 9.49 8.54
C LEU A 458 -27.63 8.29 9.03
N ILE A 459 -27.14 7.64 10.08
CA ILE A 459 -27.82 6.50 10.72
C ILE A 459 -28.47 7.00 12.02
N GLN A 460 -29.79 6.81 12.11
CA GLN A 460 -30.56 7.17 13.30
C GLN A 460 -30.34 6.18 14.45
N PRO A 461 -30.63 6.56 15.71
CA PRO A 461 -30.54 5.68 16.87
C PRO A 461 -31.28 4.36 16.66
N ASP A 462 -30.64 3.23 16.99
CA ASP A 462 -31.20 1.87 16.86
C ASP A 462 -31.76 1.53 15.46
N GLN A 463 -31.33 2.25 14.43
CA GLN A 463 -31.70 1.99 13.05
C GLN A 463 -30.53 1.41 12.26
N THR A 464 -30.88 0.71 11.20
CA THR A 464 -29.95 0.20 10.21
C THR A 464 -30.18 0.95 8.90
N TYR A 465 -29.12 1.45 8.29
CA TYR A 465 -29.18 1.99 6.95
C TYR A 465 -29.05 0.86 5.94
N ASN A 466 -29.91 0.86 4.92
CA ASN A 466 -29.89 -0.09 3.81
C ASN A 466 -29.68 0.67 2.51
N GLY A 467 -28.59 0.36 1.81
CA GLY A 467 -28.21 0.98 0.55
C GLY A 467 -27.97 -0.06 -0.54
N THR A 468 -27.49 0.39 -1.70
CA THR A 468 -27.03 -0.50 -2.77
C THR A 468 -25.68 -0.01 -3.26
N LEU A 469 -24.68 -0.88 -3.18
CA LEU A 469 -23.37 -0.70 -3.79
C LEU A 469 -23.47 -1.07 -5.27
N TYR A 470 -23.18 -0.10 -6.13
CA TYR A 470 -23.06 -0.29 -7.57
C TYR A 470 -21.60 -0.55 -7.93
N VAL A 471 -21.34 -1.63 -8.65
CA VAL A 471 -19.99 -2.02 -9.07
C VAL A 471 -19.90 -2.05 -10.59
N HIS A 472 -18.97 -1.27 -11.11
CA HIS A 472 -18.63 -1.13 -12.51
C HIS A 472 -17.18 -1.55 -12.74
N HIS A 473 -16.89 -2.06 -13.95
CA HIS A 473 -15.54 -2.55 -14.29
C HIS A 473 -14.44 -1.47 -14.22
N GLY A 474 -14.78 -0.17 -14.27
CA GLY A 474 -13.79 0.92 -14.25
C GLY A 474 -13.02 1.14 -15.55
N GLY A 475 -13.19 0.27 -16.56
CA GLY A 475 -12.66 0.46 -17.91
C GLY A 475 -11.17 0.13 -18.10
N ASN A 476 -10.47 -0.31 -17.05
CA ASN A 476 -9.09 -0.77 -17.14
C ASN A 476 -8.98 -2.19 -17.73
N PRO A 477 -7.84 -2.60 -18.30
CA PRO A 477 -7.66 -3.95 -18.87
C PRO A 477 -7.47 -5.04 -17.80
N THR A 478 -8.12 -4.92 -16.64
CA THR A 478 -8.09 -5.87 -15.53
C THR A 478 -9.46 -6.49 -15.36
N PHE A 479 -9.57 -7.82 -15.41
CA PHE A 479 -10.85 -8.53 -15.34
C PHE A 479 -11.07 -9.25 -14.00
N ASP A 480 -10.01 -9.43 -13.20
CA ASP A 480 -10.08 -10.08 -11.90
C ASP A 480 -9.74 -9.06 -10.81
N TYR A 481 -10.74 -8.67 -10.01
CA TYR A 481 -10.58 -7.79 -8.85
C TYR A 481 -10.70 -8.63 -7.59
N LYS A 482 -9.62 -8.75 -6.83
CA LYS A 482 -9.55 -9.61 -5.64
C LYS A 482 -9.36 -8.76 -4.39
N ASP A 483 -10.02 -9.18 -3.32
CA ASP A 483 -9.85 -8.63 -1.97
C ASP A 483 -9.95 -7.09 -1.93
N ILE A 484 -10.95 -6.55 -2.64
CA ILE A 484 -11.31 -5.14 -2.58
C ILE A 484 -12.00 -4.87 -1.24
N GLU A 485 -11.35 -4.12 -0.37
CA GLU A 485 -11.75 -3.84 1.00
C GLU A 485 -12.54 -2.54 1.07
N LEU A 486 -13.79 -2.67 1.52
CA LEU A 486 -14.64 -1.56 1.90
C LEU A 486 -14.50 -1.34 3.40
N ILE A 487 -14.30 -0.09 3.82
CA ILE A 487 -14.18 0.30 5.23
C ILE A 487 -15.37 1.18 5.58
N ALA A 488 -16.12 0.80 6.61
CA ALA A 488 -17.09 1.67 7.26
C ALA A 488 -16.47 2.29 8.51
N LYS A 489 -16.45 3.63 8.57
CA LYS A 489 -15.86 4.41 9.66
C LYS A 489 -16.71 5.63 10.00
N PRO A 490 -16.58 6.24 11.19
CA PRO A 490 -17.20 7.53 11.50
C PRO A 490 -16.81 8.60 10.48
N ALA A 491 -17.75 9.47 10.10
CA ALA A 491 -17.48 10.46 9.06
C ALA A 491 -16.48 11.56 9.48
N CYS A 492 -16.37 11.82 10.78
CA CYS A 492 -15.38 12.75 11.34
C CYS A 492 -13.95 12.19 11.27
N GLN A 493 -13.77 10.91 10.98
CA GLN A 493 -12.47 10.27 10.89
C GLN A 493 -11.81 10.55 9.53
N VAL A 494 -11.13 11.70 9.44
CA VAL A 494 -10.41 12.15 8.24
C VAL A 494 -8.94 11.73 8.33
N ASP A 495 -8.38 11.18 7.25
CA ASP A 495 -6.95 10.85 7.08
C ASP A 495 -6.30 9.83 8.04
N SER A 496 -6.99 9.32 9.06
CA SER A 496 -6.47 8.28 9.96
C SER A 496 -6.75 6.86 9.42
N TYR A 497 -5.76 6.26 8.78
CA TYR A 497 -5.81 4.84 8.36
C TYR A 497 -5.34 3.86 9.46
N TRP A 498 -4.81 4.39 10.57
CA TRP A 498 -4.02 3.63 11.55
C TRP A 498 -4.63 3.59 12.95
N GLU A 499 -5.91 3.94 13.11
CA GLU A 499 -6.59 3.87 14.41
C GLU A 499 -6.78 2.42 14.89
N ARG A 500 -7.15 2.28 16.18
CA ARG A 500 -7.51 0.99 16.75
C ARG A 500 -8.60 0.31 15.89
N HIS A 501 -8.44 -0.98 15.65
CA HIS A 501 -9.35 -1.83 14.86
C HIS A 501 -10.80 -1.88 15.38
N ASP A 502 -11.12 -1.26 16.53
CA ASP A 502 -12.43 -1.29 17.16
C ASP A 502 -13.34 -0.10 16.83
N VAL A 503 -12.91 0.82 15.94
CA VAL A 503 -13.66 2.03 15.53
C VAL A 503 -14.11 1.99 14.06
N TYR A 504 -13.69 0.98 13.30
CA TYR A 504 -14.11 0.76 11.91
C TYR A 504 -14.37 -0.72 11.64
N ASP A 505 -15.15 -1.02 10.59
CA ASP A 505 -15.39 -2.38 10.11
C ASP A 505 -14.96 -2.50 8.64
N THR A 506 -14.37 -3.64 8.30
CA THR A 506 -13.82 -3.89 6.97
C THR A 506 -14.47 -5.10 6.34
N LEU A 507 -14.96 -4.94 5.11
CA LEU A 507 -15.59 -5.99 4.32
C LEU A 507 -14.88 -6.13 2.97
N ALA A 508 -14.26 -7.29 2.74
CA ALA A 508 -13.61 -7.60 1.47
C ALA A 508 -14.59 -8.20 0.45
N MET A 509 -14.39 -7.84 -0.82
CA MET A 509 -15.12 -8.39 -1.95
C MET A 509 -14.23 -8.72 -3.14
N SER A 510 -14.67 -9.66 -3.97
CA SER A 510 -13.99 -10.01 -5.22
C SER A 510 -14.98 -10.09 -6.38
N VAL A 511 -14.56 -9.61 -7.55
CA VAL A 511 -15.36 -9.60 -8.77
C VAL A 511 -14.53 -10.11 -9.94
N TYR A 512 -15.09 -11.08 -10.68
CA TYR A 512 -14.46 -11.71 -11.82
C TYR A 512 -15.31 -11.48 -13.07
N TYR A 513 -14.79 -10.67 -13.98
CA TYR A 513 -15.44 -10.31 -15.24
C TYR A 513 -15.09 -11.28 -16.37
N HIS A 514 -15.96 -11.35 -17.37
CA HIS A 514 -15.68 -12.04 -18.63
C HIS A 514 -14.44 -11.43 -19.30
N LYS A 515 -13.42 -12.25 -19.52
CA LYS A 515 -12.22 -11.89 -20.25
C LYS A 515 -12.52 -11.87 -21.76
N PRO A 516 -12.17 -10.81 -22.50
CA PRO A 516 -12.34 -10.76 -23.94
C PRO A 516 -11.52 -11.86 -24.60
N VAL A 517 -12.09 -12.44 -25.65
CA VAL A 517 -11.46 -13.48 -26.46
C VAL A 517 -10.50 -12.82 -27.45
N SER A 518 -9.26 -13.29 -27.57
CA SER A 518 -8.26 -12.70 -28.46
C SER A 518 -8.67 -12.97 -29.91
N PRO A 519 -8.66 -11.96 -30.81
CA PRO A 519 -8.91 -12.21 -32.22
C PRO A 519 -7.77 -13.04 -32.83
N ILE A 520 -8.06 -13.75 -33.92
CA ILE A 520 -7.05 -14.51 -34.66
C ILE A 520 -7.35 -14.45 -36.14
N GLU A 521 -6.34 -14.06 -36.91
CA GLU A 521 -6.39 -13.97 -38.36
C GLU A 521 -5.38 -14.93 -38.97
N LEU A 522 -5.80 -15.55 -40.07
CA LEU A 522 -5.04 -16.50 -40.85
C LEU A 522 -4.81 -15.91 -42.24
N SER A 523 -3.57 -15.94 -42.73
CA SER A 523 -3.23 -15.49 -44.08
C SER A 523 -2.17 -16.39 -44.72
N THR A 524 -2.04 -16.30 -46.04
CA THR A 524 -0.94 -16.92 -46.82
C THR A 524 -0.36 -15.87 -47.77
N ASP A 525 0.75 -16.18 -48.44
CA ASP A 525 1.40 -15.23 -49.36
C ASP A 525 0.62 -14.97 -50.66
N LEU A 526 -0.27 -15.89 -51.05
CA LEU A 526 -1.00 -15.86 -52.33
C LEU A 526 -2.52 -15.73 -52.15
N ASP A 527 -3.01 -15.39 -50.95
CA ASP A 527 -4.41 -15.41 -50.49
C ASP A 527 -5.08 -16.81 -50.54
N THR A 528 -4.88 -17.57 -51.61
CA THR A 528 -5.12 -19.02 -51.73
C THR A 528 -3.82 -19.81 -51.53
N TRP A 529 -3.91 -21.06 -51.11
CA TRP A 529 -2.77 -21.96 -51.02
C TRP A 529 -2.97 -23.19 -51.89
N TYR A 530 -1.89 -23.73 -52.43
CA TYR A 530 -1.92 -24.98 -53.18
C TYR A 530 -0.65 -25.79 -52.90
N VAL A 531 -0.72 -27.09 -53.10
CA VAL A 531 0.44 -28.00 -53.07
C VAL A 531 0.44 -28.80 -54.36
N ILE A 532 1.59 -28.83 -55.03
CA ILE A 532 1.83 -29.66 -56.22
C ILE A 532 2.77 -30.81 -55.90
N ALA A 533 2.88 -31.79 -56.80
CA ALA A 533 3.89 -32.83 -56.66
C ALA A 533 5.29 -32.22 -56.75
N ASP A 534 6.18 -32.65 -55.86
CA ASP A 534 7.60 -32.31 -55.91
C ASP A 534 8.19 -32.75 -57.26
N ALA A 535 8.49 -31.77 -58.11
CA ALA A 535 8.87 -32.00 -59.50
C ALA A 535 10.35 -32.38 -59.66
N ASP A 536 11.18 -32.19 -58.63
CA ASP A 536 12.64 -32.36 -58.72
C ASP A 536 13.27 -32.89 -57.41
N ASP A 537 13.42 -34.22 -57.30
CA ASP A 537 14.14 -34.93 -56.22
C ASP A 537 15.66 -34.57 -56.16
N THR A 538 16.10 -33.54 -56.90
CA THR A 538 17.48 -33.04 -56.91
C THR A 538 17.66 -31.62 -56.36
N ASP A 539 16.57 -30.88 -56.06
CA ASP A 539 16.62 -29.63 -55.29
C ASP A 539 16.27 -29.91 -53.82
N ASP A 540 16.86 -29.16 -52.88
CA ASP A 540 16.58 -29.25 -51.44
C ASP A 540 15.23 -28.57 -51.08
N THR A 541 14.39 -28.24 -52.08
CA THR A 541 13.09 -27.58 -51.92
C THR A 541 11.95 -28.60 -51.92
N ASN A 542 11.40 -28.89 -50.75
CA ASN A 542 10.18 -29.69 -50.62
C ASN A 542 8.97 -28.84 -51.04
N ASP A 543 8.42 -29.11 -52.23
CA ASP A 543 7.24 -28.41 -52.77
C ASP A 543 5.92 -28.79 -52.06
N GLU A 544 5.95 -29.77 -51.15
CA GLU A 544 4.81 -30.16 -50.31
C GLU A 544 4.75 -29.45 -48.95
N VAL A 545 5.17 -28.19 -48.91
CA VAL A 545 5.19 -27.37 -47.69
C VAL A 545 4.33 -26.12 -47.85
N VAL A 546 3.34 -25.96 -46.97
CA VAL A 546 2.47 -24.78 -46.90
C VAL A 546 2.87 -23.91 -45.71
N THR A 547 3.20 -22.64 -45.96
CA THR A 547 3.43 -21.67 -44.87
C THR A 547 2.20 -20.79 -44.65
N VAL A 548 1.61 -20.92 -43.46
CA VAL A 548 0.46 -20.13 -43.03
C VAL A 548 0.91 -19.09 -42.01
N LYS A 549 0.37 -17.88 -42.09
CA LYS A 549 0.75 -16.74 -41.25
C LYS A 549 -0.34 -16.40 -40.24
N LEU A 550 0.03 -16.37 -38.96
CA LEU A 550 -0.87 -16.00 -37.85
C LEU A 550 -0.69 -14.53 -37.50
N SER A 551 -1.81 -13.83 -37.28
CA SER A 551 -1.84 -12.43 -36.86
C SER A 551 -3.12 -12.09 -36.10
N GLY A 552 -3.29 -10.82 -35.69
CA GLY A 552 -4.48 -10.33 -34.98
C GLY A 552 -4.56 -10.72 -33.50
N TYR A 553 -3.74 -11.67 -33.03
CA TYR A 553 -3.71 -12.11 -31.63
C TYR A 553 -2.96 -11.12 -30.73
N ASP A 554 -3.52 -10.86 -29.55
CA ASP A 554 -2.87 -10.03 -28.52
C ASP A 554 -2.00 -10.88 -27.57
N VAL A 555 -0.68 -10.64 -27.58
CA VAL A 555 0.29 -11.33 -26.69
C VAL A 555 0.54 -10.62 -25.36
N TYR A 556 0.06 -9.38 -25.20
CA TYR A 556 0.31 -8.52 -24.04
C TYR A 556 -0.93 -8.20 -23.20
N GLN A 557 -2.14 -8.54 -23.66
CA GLN A 557 -3.30 -8.59 -22.76
C GLN A 557 -3.05 -9.63 -21.66
N GLN A 558 -2.74 -9.11 -20.48
CA GLN A 558 -2.20 -9.81 -19.32
C GLN A 558 -2.81 -11.20 -19.12
N ASP A 559 -1.99 -12.26 -19.24
CA ASP A 559 -2.21 -13.66 -18.83
C ASP A 559 -3.59 -14.32 -19.09
N HIS A 560 -4.44 -13.72 -19.92
CA HIS A 560 -5.87 -14.02 -19.98
C HIS A 560 -6.40 -14.15 -21.41
N ALA A 561 -5.71 -13.56 -22.39
CA ALA A 561 -6.17 -13.50 -23.77
C ALA A 561 -5.76 -14.71 -24.63
N LEU A 562 -4.69 -15.43 -24.30
CA LEU A 562 -4.22 -16.53 -25.14
C LEU A 562 -3.41 -17.54 -24.33
N LYS A 563 -3.70 -18.84 -24.48
CA LYS A 563 -2.88 -19.94 -23.96
C LYS A 563 -2.08 -20.57 -25.10
N GLU A 564 -2.78 -20.95 -26.17
CA GLU A 564 -2.20 -21.62 -27.33
C GLU A 564 -3.07 -21.42 -28.57
N VAL A 565 -2.47 -21.54 -29.76
CA VAL A 565 -3.17 -21.54 -31.06
C VAL A 565 -3.01 -22.92 -31.70
N ILE A 566 -4.11 -23.50 -32.16
CA ILE A 566 -4.14 -24.81 -32.84
C ILE A 566 -4.60 -24.59 -34.27
N LEU A 567 -3.83 -25.04 -35.26
CA LEU A 567 -4.28 -25.03 -36.65
C LEU A 567 -4.90 -26.38 -37.00
N GLU A 568 -5.98 -26.32 -37.78
CA GLU A 568 -6.73 -27.48 -38.20
C GLU A 568 -7.01 -27.44 -39.70
N TYR A 569 -7.07 -28.61 -40.33
CA TYR A 569 -7.49 -28.78 -41.71
C TYR A 569 -8.63 -29.80 -41.83
N LYS A 570 -9.37 -29.72 -42.94
CA LYS A 570 -10.30 -30.76 -43.37
C LYS A 570 -10.45 -30.75 -44.89
N GLY A 571 -10.77 -31.88 -45.49
CA GLY A 571 -11.27 -31.88 -46.87
C GLY A 571 -12.58 -31.09 -46.97
N GLU A 572 -12.85 -30.46 -48.11
CA GLU A 572 -14.04 -29.62 -48.31
C GLU A 572 -15.34 -30.38 -47.95
N ASN A 573 -15.44 -31.64 -48.38
CA ASN A 573 -16.58 -32.52 -48.14
C ASN A 573 -16.56 -33.23 -46.76
N SER A 574 -15.54 -33.00 -45.93
CA SER A 574 -15.44 -33.56 -44.58
C SER A 574 -16.12 -32.64 -43.55
N THR A 575 -16.67 -33.25 -42.49
CA THR A 575 -17.16 -32.54 -41.29
C THR A 575 -16.16 -32.60 -40.12
N VAL A 576 -15.10 -33.38 -40.26
CA VAL A 576 -14.09 -33.61 -39.21
C VAL A 576 -12.87 -32.74 -39.49
N TRP A 577 -12.50 -31.92 -38.51
CA TRP A 577 -11.27 -31.13 -38.49
C TRP A 577 -10.14 -31.94 -37.83
N THR A 578 -8.98 -31.94 -38.47
CA THR A 578 -7.76 -32.62 -38.02
C THR A 578 -6.70 -31.59 -37.69
N ARG A 579 -5.96 -31.77 -36.58
CA ARG A 579 -4.89 -30.85 -36.18
C ARG A 579 -3.69 -30.96 -37.13
N MET A 580 -3.11 -29.81 -37.46
CA MET A 580 -1.86 -29.71 -38.20
C MET A 580 -0.66 -29.93 -37.28
N PHE A 581 0.44 -30.41 -37.86
CA PHE A 581 1.75 -30.49 -37.19
C PHE A 581 2.66 -29.42 -37.79
N ASN A 582 3.34 -28.66 -36.93
CA ASN A 582 4.33 -27.70 -37.38
C ASN A 582 5.63 -28.43 -37.74
N ALA A 583 6.09 -28.32 -38.97
CA ALA A 583 7.29 -28.99 -39.46
C ALA A 583 8.57 -28.52 -38.76
N THR A 584 8.59 -27.29 -38.22
CA THR A 584 9.78 -26.69 -37.59
C THR A 584 10.09 -27.32 -36.23
N ASN A 585 9.06 -27.72 -35.47
CA ASN A 585 9.22 -28.19 -34.09
C ASN A 585 8.43 -29.47 -33.73
N GLY A 586 7.60 -29.99 -34.64
CA GLY A 586 6.79 -31.19 -34.45
C GLY A 586 5.57 -31.02 -33.54
N GLU A 587 5.21 -29.79 -33.16
CA GLU A 587 4.11 -29.52 -32.24
C GLU A 587 2.76 -29.34 -32.96
N THR A 588 1.65 -29.64 -32.25
CA THR A 588 0.27 -29.46 -32.75
C THR A 588 -0.42 -28.21 -32.23
N ALA A 589 0.25 -27.46 -31.35
CA ALA A 589 -0.23 -26.23 -30.76
C ALA A 589 0.93 -25.26 -30.62
N VAL A 590 0.71 -24.00 -30.97
CA VAL A 590 1.68 -22.92 -30.80
C VAL A 590 1.41 -22.26 -29.45
N SER A 591 2.32 -22.38 -28.50
CA SER A 591 2.17 -21.79 -27.17
C SER A 591 2.27 -20.26 -27.19
N ILE A 592 1.65 -19.61 -26.20
CA ILE A 592 1.79 -18.15 -26.00
C ILE A 592 3.25 -17.72 -25.87
N ASP A 593 4.11 -18.51 -25.21
CA ASP A 593 5.52 -18.17 -25.03
C ASP A 593 6.27 -18.09 -26.37
N THR A 594 5.97 -19.00 -27.31
CA THR A 594 6.54 -19.00 -28.65
C THR A 594 6.08 -17.78 -29.45
N LEU A 595 4.79 -17.46 -29.42
CA LEU A 595 4.22 -16.31 -30.10
C LEU A 595 4.76 -14.99 -29.54
N ARG A 596 4.84 -14.87 -28.21
CA ARG A 596 5.41 -13.70 -27.51
C ARG A 596 6.88 -13.50 -27.86
N LYS A 597 7.68 -14.56 -27.80
CA LYS A 597 9.10 -14.50 -28.16
C LYS A 597 9.32 -14.06 -29.61
N TYR A 598 8.52 -14.57 -30.55
CA TYR A 598 8.58 -14.15 -31.94
C TYR A 598 8.20 -12.67 -32.09
N TYR A 599 7.10 -12.26 -31.47
CA TYR A 599 6.63 -10.88 -31.50
C TYR A 599 7.67 -9.91 -30.91
N GLU A 600 8.24 -10.19 -29.74
CA GLU A 600 9.29 -9.37 -29.10
C GLU A 600 10.55 -9.22 -29.96
N GLN A 601 10.95 -10.28 -30.67
CA GLN A 601 12.10 -10.23 -31.59
C GLN A 601 11.84 -9.36 -32.82
N LYS A 602 10.56 -9.13 -33.18
CA LYS A 602 10.13 -8.48 -34.42
C LYS A 602 9.28 -7.24 -34.18
N PHE A 603 9.10 -6.79 -32.93
CA PHE A 603 8.21 -5.71 -32.52
C PHE A 603 8.48 -4.35 -33.21
N ASN A 604 9.69 -4.14 -33.72
CA ASN A 604 10.08 -2.93 -34.45
C ASN A 604 10.12 -3.10 -35.98
N VAL A 605 9.39 -4.08 -36.53
CA VAL A 605 9.29 -4.32 -37.98
C VAL A 605 7.91 -3.86 -38.45
N TYR A 606 7.85 -3.16 -39.58
CA TYR A 606 6.60 -2.79 -40.26
C TYR A 606 6.49 -3.55 -41.58
N PRO A 607 5.33 -4.15 -41.91
CA PRO A 607 4.11 -4.26 -41.09
C PRO A 607 4.28 -5.18 -39.87
N ASP A 608 3.26 -5.24 -39.01
CA ASP A 608 3.24 -6.04 -37.79
C ASP A 608 3.71 -7.49 -38.04
N PRO A 609 4.43 -8.09 -37.08
CA PRO A 609 5.06 -9.38 -37.30
C PRO A 609 4.04 -10.51 -37.45
N LEU A 610 4.09 -11.19 -38.59
CA LEU A 610 3.26 -12.35 -38.92
C LEU A 610 4.00 -13.63 -38.53
N TYR A 611 3.46 -14.42 -37.58
CA TYR A 611 4.11 -15.65 -37.16
C TYR A 611 3.96 -16.74 -38.24
N PRO A 612 5.07 -17.29 -38.80
CA PRO A 612 5.01 -18.33 -39.81
C PRO A 612 4.81 -19.71 -39.17
N PHE A 613 3.70 -20.36 -39.51
CA PHE A 613 3.44 -21.76 -39.23
C PHE A 613 3.70 -22.57 -40.51
N VAL A 614 4.68 -23.48 -40.45
CA VAL A 614 5.07 -24.31 -41.59
C VAL A 614 4.40 -25.67 -41.45
N TRP A 615 3.53 -26.01 -42.41
CA TRP A 615 2.84 -27.29 -42.49
C TRP A 615 3.43 -28.12 -43.63
N ASP A 616 4.13 -29.19 -43.28
CA ASP A 616 4.72 -30.15 -44.23
C ASP A 616 3.78 -31.34 -44.37
N ILE A 617 3.39 -31.63 -45.61
CA ILE A 617 2.44 -32.70 -45.93
C ILE A 617 3.09 -33.88 -46.66
N SER A 618 4.41 -33.87 -46.84
CA SER A 618 5.23 -34.87 -47.58
C SER A 618 5.17 -36.32 -47.07
N GLY A 619 4.48 -36.57 -45.95
CA GLY A 619 4.27 -37.91 -45.39
C GLY A 619 2.84 -38.16 -44.93
N LEU A 620 1.90 -37.27 -45.26
CA LEU A 620 0.50 -37.39 -44.89
C LEU A 620 -0.28 -38.05 -46.03
N ASP A 621 -1.08 -39.08 -45.70
CA ASP A 621 -2.02 -39.74 -46.63
C ASP A 621 -3.22 -38.82 -46.91
N MET A 622 -2.94 -37.76 -47.65
CA MET A 622 -3.90 -36.78 -48.14
C MET A 622 -4.08 -37.02 -49.64
N GLN A 623 -5.33 -37.00 -50.08
CA GLN A 623 -5.69 -37.23 -51.48
C GLN A 623 -5.78 -35.89 -52.20
N ASP A 624 -5.68 -35.89 -53.52
CA ASP A 624 -5.86 -34.67 -54.30
C ASP A 624 -7.30 -34.12 -54.15
N GLY A 625 -7.43 -32.80 -54.14
CA GLY A 625 -8.69 -32.08 -54.04
C GLY A 625 -8.64 -30.85 -53.14
N THR A 626 -9.82 -30.28 -52.88
CA THR A 626 -9.98 -29.05 -52.10
C THR A 626 -9.95 -29.30 -50.59
N TYR A 627 -9.19 -28.48 -49.88
CA TYR A 627 -9.04 -28.50 -48.43
C TYR A 627 -9.29 -27.12 -47.82
N GLN A 628 -9.80 -27.14 -46.60
CA GLN A 628 -10.06 -25.97 -45.77
C GLN A 628 -9.18 -25.98 -44.54
N ILE A 629 -8.67 -24.82 -44.15
CA ILE A 629 -7.82 -24.63 -42.99
C ILE A 629 -8.36 -23.51 -42.09
N ARG A 630 -8.15 -23.62 -40.78
CA ARG A 630 -8.51 -22.60 -39.79
C ARG A 630 -7.55 -22.62 -38.61
N ALA A 631 -7.46 -21.50 -37.89
CA ALA A 631 -6.83 -21.43 -36.57
C ALA A 631 -7.90 -21.40 -35.47
N MET A 632 -7.56 -22.00 -34.34
CA MET A 632 -8.34 -21.98 -33.10
C MET A 632 -7.47 -21.41 -31.98
N VAL A 633 -7.88 -20.28 -31.41
CA VAL A 633 -7.30 -19.72 -30.19
C VAL A 633 -7.92 -20.42 -28.99
N VAL A 634 -7.09 -20.89 -28.07
CA VAL A 634 -7.51 -21.48 -26.80
C VAL A 634 -7.08 -20.57 -25.66
N HIS A 635 -8.00 -20.31 -24.73
CA HIS A 635 -7.76 -19.48 -23.55
C HIS A 635 -7.36 -20.29 -22.31
N PRO A 636 -6.75 -19.65 -21.30
CA PRO A 636 -6.46 -20.30 -20.01
C PRO A 636 -7.69 -20.85 -19.29
N ASN A 637 -8.87 -20.22 -19.46
CA ASN A 637 -10.14 -20.66 -18.87
C ASN A 637 -10.85 -21.77 -19.69
N GLY A 638 -10.29 -22.18 -20.84
CA GLY A 638 -10.86 -23.22 -21.70
C GLY A 638 -11.84 -22.73 -22.77
N SER A 639 -12.15 -21.43 -22.85
CA SER A 639 -12.90 -20.89 -24.01
C SER A 639 -12.02 -20.89 -25.27
N PHE A 640 -12.66 -20.80 -26.44
CA PHE A 640 -11.98 -20.78 -27.73
C PHE A 640 -12.66 -19.87 -28.75
N ALA A 641 -11.88 -19.39 -29.72
CA ALA A 641 -12.35 -18.71 -30.93
C ALA A 641 -11.69 -19.28 -32.18
N TYR A 642 -12.33 -19.08 -33.33
CA TYR A 642 -11.82 -19.50 -34.63
C TYR A 642 -11.47 -18.29 -35.49
N SER A 643 -10.47 -18.46 -36.36
CA SER A 643 -10.25 -17.56 -37.48
C SER A 643 -11.28 -17.78 -38.58
N ASP A 644 -11.27 -16.91 -39.58
CA ASP A 644 -11.85 -17.21 -40.88
C ASP A 644 -11.21 -18.47 -41.49
N VAL A 645 -11.96 -19.14 -42.36
CA VAL A 645 -11.54 -20.36 -43.05
C VAL A 645 -10.87 -19.99 -44.36
N LEU A 646 -9.62 -20.43 -44.55
CA LEU A 646 -8.95 -20.35 -45.84
C LEU A 646 -9.14 -21.65 -46.60
N THR A 647 -9.32 -21.54 -47.92
CA THR A 647 -9.51 -22.69 -48.82
C THR A 647 -8.35 -22.78 -49.78
N GLY A 648 -7.87 -24.00 -50.03
CA GLY A 648 -6.78 -24.30 -50.95
C GLY A 648 -6.92 -25.69 -51.55
N ALA A 649 -5.96 -26.08 -52.39
CA ALA A 649 -6.01 -27.34 -53.13
C ALA A 649 -4.71 -28.14 -52.94
N ILE A 650 -4.83 -29.47 -52.93
CA ILE A 650 -3.69 -30.38 -53.07
C ILE A 650 -3.86 -31.06 -54.42
N ASP A 651 -2.84 -31.00 -55.26
CA ASP A 651 -2.85 -31.62 -56.57
C ASP A 651 -1.49 -32.24 -56.90
N ARG A 652 -1.32 -33.52 -56.57
CA ARG A 652 -0.08 -34.26 -56.80
C ARG A 652 -0.12 -35.09 -58.10
N THR A 653 -1.24 -35.07 -58.82
CA THR A 653 -1.38 -35.81 -60.06
C THR A 653 -0.76 -34.99 -61.21
N GLN A 654 -0.10 -35.67 -62.13
CA GLN A 654 0.52 -35.04 -63.30
C GLN A 654 -0.30 -35.38 -64.54
N PRO A 655 -0.44 -34.44 -65.50
CA PRO A 655 -1.19 -34.71 -66.73
C PRO A 655 -0.61 -35.89 -67.48
N ARG A 656 -1.44 -36.90 -67.75
CA ARG A 656 -1.08 -38.07 -68.56
C ARG A 656 -1.92 -38.12 -69.81
N LEU A 657 -1.33 -38.68 -70.86
CA LEU A 657 -2.04 -38.90 -72.11
C LEU A 657 -3.18 -39.90 -71.88
N LEU A 658 -4.41 -39.49 -72.17
CA LEU A 658 -5.62 -40.30 -71.97
C LEU A 658 -5.77 -41.37 -73.07
N ASN A 659 -5.59 -40.96 -74.33
CA ASN A 659 -5.76 -41.78 -75.52
C ASN A 659 -4.62 -41.56 -76.54
N LEU A 660 -4.50 -42.44 -77.54
CA LEU A 660 -3.66 -42.15 -78.71
C LEU A 660 -4.23 -40.92 -79.44
N PRO A 661 -3.39 -40.02 -79.99
CA PRO A 661 -3.92 -38.86 -80.72
C PRO A 661 -4.76 -39.28 -81.92
N GLU A 662 -5.83 -38.52 -82.16
CA GLU A 662 -6.61 -38.62 -83.40
C GLU A 662 -5.85 -37.92 -84.54
N PRO A 663 -5.95 -38.37 -85.81
CA PRO A 663 -6.70 -39.54 -86.29
C PRO A 663 -6.03 -40.87 -85.93
N ALA A 664 -6.82 -41.82 -85.41
CA ALA A 664 -6.32 -43.11 -84.92
C ALA A 664 -5.81 -44.05 -86.05
N ASP A 665 -6.15 -43.76 -87.30
CA ASP A 665 -5.65 -44.50 -88.47
C ASP A 665 -4.26 -44.03 -88.95
N GLY A 666 -3.72 -42.97 -88.33
CA GLY A 666 -2.41 -42.40 -88.66
C GLY A 666 -2.37 -41.62 -89.97
N LEU A 667 -3.53 -41.35 -90.59
CA LEU A 667 -3.66 -40.58 -91.82
C LEU A 667 -4.18 -39.18 -91.50
N TRP A 668 -3.51 -38.15 -92.00
CA TRP A 668 -3.95 -36.76 -91.84
C TRP A 668 -4.61 -36.27 -93.14
N SER A 669 -5.95 -36.26 -93.18
CA SER A 669 -6.71 -35.82 -94.36
C SER A 669 -7.24 -34.38 -94.21
N ALA A 670 -7.75 -33.84 -95.31
CA ALA A 670 -8.40 -32.53 -95.34
C ALA A 670 -9.58 -32.45 -94.34
N GLY A 671 -9.46 -31.55 -93.37
CA GLY A 671 -10.47 -31.31 -92.33
C GLY A 671 -10.36 -32.22 -91.09
N ASP A 672 -9.37 -33.12 -91.03
CA ASP A 672 -9.10 -33.92 -89.85
C ASP A 672 -8.30 -33.08 -88.83
N PRO A 673 -8.85 -32.81 -87.63
CA PRO A 673 -8.06 -32.23 -86.55
C PRO A 673 -7.16 -33.31 -85.94
N ILE A 674 -5.94 -32.93 -85.55
CA ILE A 674 -5.16 -33.74 -84.63
C ILE A 674 -5.51 -33.36 -83.22
N VAL A 675 -6.07 -34.29 -82.45
CA VAL A 675 -6.49 -34.06 -81.06
C VAL A 675 -5.65 -34.91 -80.13
N ILE A 676 -5.03 -34.28 -79.15
CA ILE A 676 -4.24 -34.89 -78.08
C ILE A 676 -5.01 -34.65 -76.78
N GLU A 677 -5.45 -35.72 -76.11
CA GLU A 677 -6.23 -35.63 -74.88
C GLU A 677 -5.42 -36.08 -73.65
N PHE A 678 -5.57 -35.36 -72.55
CA PHE A 678 -5.01 -35.65 -71.24
C PHE A 678 -6.10 -36.15 -70.27
N ASP A 679 -5.70 -36.85 -69.20
CA ASP A 679 -6.62 -37.37 -68.17
C ASP A 679 -7.11 -36.30 -67.18
N GLU A 680 -6.58 -35.09 -67.29
CA GLU A 680 -7.00 -33.88 -66.57
C GLU A 680 -6.86 -32.62 -67.45
N ASP A 681 -7.44 -31.51 -66.98
CA ASP A 681 -7.39 -30.23 -67.69
C ASP A 681 -5.97 -29.64 -67.67
N ILE A 682 -5.49 -29.18 -68.82
CA ILE A 682 -4.19 -28.52 -68.96
C ILE A 682 -4.35 -27.00 -68.82
N ASN A 683 -3.27 -26.30 -68.47
CA ASN A 683 -3.22 -24.85 -68.48
C ASN A 683 -3.11 -24.33 -69.91
N ASP A 684 -4.26 -24.20 -70.57
CA ASP A 684 -4.39 -23.71 -71.95
C ASP A 684 -3.68 -22.36 -72.16
N THR A 685 -3.73 -21.48 -71.16
CA THR A 685 -3.16 -20.13 -71.26
C THR A 685 -1.64 -20.18 -71.25
N GLU A 686 -1.06 -21.01 -70.38
CA GLU A 686 0.39 -21.21 -70.31
C GLU A 686 0.90 -21.94 -71.56
N PHE A 687 0.24 -23.02 -71.97
CA PHE A 687 0.62 -23.76 -73.17
C PHE A 687 0.63 -22.83 -74.39
N LEU A 688 -0.44 -22.05 -74.62
CA LEU A 688 -0.55 -21.15 -75.77
C LEU A 688 0.27 -19.85 -75.66
N SER A 689 0.95 -19.59 -74.54
CA SER A 689 1.71 -18.35 -74.31
C SER A 689 2.93 -18.18 -75.22
N THR A 690 3.44 -19.28 -75.78
CA THR A 690 4.61 -19.28 -76.66
C THR A 690 4.54 -20.41 -77.69
N SER A 691 4.84 -20.10 -78.95
CA SER A 691 4.93 -21.12 -80.01
C SER A 691 6.11 -22.07 -79.85
N ALA A 692 7.00 -21.85 -78.87
CA ALA A 692 8.07 -22.79 -78.54
C ALA A 692 7.55 -24.11 -77.96
N HIS A 693 6.31 -24.15 -77.46
CA HIS A 693 5.69 -25.34 -76.88
C HIS A 693 5.22 -26.36 -77.92
N TRP A 694 5.19 -26.02 -79.22
CA TRP A 694 4.83 -26.97 -80.27
C TRP A 694 5.64 -26.76 -81.54
N GLN A 695 5.77 -27.83 -82.33
CA GLN A 695 6.37 -27.80 -83.66
C GLN A 695 5.60 -28.75 -84.56
N VAL A 696 5.23 -28.28 -85.74
CA VAL A 696 4.63 -29.10 -86.80
C VAL A 696 5.61 -29.19 -87.95
N TYR A 697 5.88 -30.40 -88.44
CA TYR A 697 6.84 -30.63 -89.51
C TYR A 697 6.36 -31.70 -90.49
N VAL A 698 6.91 -31.66 -91.70
CA VAL A 698 6.73 -32.69 -92.73
C VAL A 698 8.05 -33.34 -93.09
N ILE A 699 8.01 -34.61 -93.48
CA ILE A 699 9.15 -35.45 -93.83
C ILE A 699 8.94 -35.94 -95.26
N ASP A 700 9.87 -35.61 -96.15
CA ASP A 700 9.80 -36.02 -97.54
C ASP A 700 10.22 -37.49 -97.76
N PHE A 701 10.13 -37.97 -99.01
CA PHE A 701 10.52 -39.34 -99.37
C PHE A 701 12.04 -39.62 -99.25
N ALA A 702 12.88 -38.58 -99.15
CA ALA A 702 14.31 -38.71 -98.88
C ALA A 702 14.61 -38.74 -97.37
N GLY A 703 13.62 -38.44 -96.52
CA GLY A 703 13.74 -38.37 -95.08
C GLY A 703 14.09 -36.98 -94.54
N ASP A 704 14.06 -35.94 -95.38
CA ASP A 704 14.39 -34.57 -94.99
C ASP A 704 13.18 -33.90 -94.31
N THR A 705 13.43 -33.27 -93.15
CA THR A 705 12.39 -32.61 -92.34
C THR A 705 12.27 -31.12 -92.69
N THR A 706 11.05 -30.67 -92.97
CA THR A 706 10.69 -29.25 -93.15
C THR A 706 9.71 -28.85 -92.06
N PHE A 707 10.03 -27.81 -91.30
CA PHE A 707 9.11 -27.26 -90.29
C PHE A 707 8.11 -26.31 -90.95
N LEU A 708 6.82 -26.46 -90.59
CA LEU A 708 5.75 -25.59 -91.06
C LEU A 708 5.77 -24.26 -90.30
N ASP A 709 5.45 -23.18 -90.99
CA ASP A 709 5.53 -21.83 -90.43
C ASP A 709 4.30 -21.53 -89.56
N TYR A 710 4.53 -20.82 -88.45
CA TYR A 710 3.47 -20.40 -87.54
C TYR A 710 3.71 -18.98 -87.07
N ASP A 711 2.74 -18.11 -87.36
CA ASP A 711 2.73 -16.72 -86.96
C ASP A 711 1.52 -16.46 -86.04
N ALA A 712 1.81 -16.21 -84.77
CA ALA A 712 0.79 -15.91 -83.76
C ALA A 712 0.09 -14.56 -84.01
N ASP A 713 0.78 -13.60 -84.63
CA ASP A 713 0.27 -12.25 -84.91
C ASP A 713 -0.59 -12.22 -86.18
N PHE A 714 -0.34 -13.15 -87.11
CA PHE A 714 -1.05 -13.28 -88.38
C PHE A 714 -1.54 -14.72 -88.63
N PRO A 715 -2.52 -15.22 -87.87
CA PRO A 715 -2.98 -16.61 -87.97
C PRO A 715 -3.54 -16.99 -89.35
N GLY A 716 -3.93 -16.03 -90.18
CA GLY A 716 -4.34 -16.27 -91.58
C GLY A 716 -3.18 -16.46 -92.57
N LEU A 717 -1.93 -16.37 -92.11
CA LEU A 717 -0.71 -16.65 -92.88
C LEU A 717 0.06 -17.87 -92.35
N SER A 718 -0.38 -18.46 -91.24
CA SER A 718 0.20 -19.67 -90.64
C SER A 718 -0.15 -20.91 -91.45
N ASP A 719 0.78 -21.86 -91.54
CA ASP A 719 0.57 -23.14 -92.20
C ASP A 719 -0.38 -24.06 -91.39
N TYR A 720 -0.61 -23.75 -90.12
CA TYR A 720 -1.52 -24.47 -89.23
C TYR A 720 -2.08 -23.58 -88.10
N GLU A 721 -3.20 -24.02 -87.53
CA GLU A 721 -3.83 -23.49 -86.34
C GLU A 721 -3.64 -24.45 -85.16
N VAL A 722 -3.37 -23.92 -83.97
CA VAL A 722 -3.35 -24.68 -82.71
C VAL A 722 -4.40 -24.11 -81.75
N ARG A 723 -5.08 -24.99 -81.04
CA ARG A 723 -6.05 -24.65 -79.98
C ARG A 723 -5.79 -25.54 -78.77
N ALA A 724 -5.89 -24.98 -77.58
CA ALA A 724 -5.92 -25.73 -76.33
C ALA A 724 -7.23 -25.38 -75.61
N SER A 725 -7.94 -26.39 -75.12
CA SER A 725 -9.19 -26.21 -74.38
C SER A 725 -9.42 -27.38 -73.43
N GLY A 726 -9.46 -27.11 -72.13
CA GLY A 726 -9.71 -28.11 -71.10
C GLY A 726 -8.58 -29.14 -71.08
N ASN A 727 -8.88 -30.40 -71.36
CA ASN A 727 -7.90 -31.48 -71.38
C ASN A 727 -7.35 -31.81 -72.79
N ALA A 728 -7.60 -30.97 -73.80
CA ALA A 728 -7.26 -31.31 -75.19
C ALA A 728 -6.47 -30.22 -75.93
N ILE A 729 -5.44 -30.64 -76.67
CA ILE A 729 -4.70 -29.81 -77.63
C ILE A 729 -5.09 -30.26 -79.04
N THR A 730 -5.52 -29.31 -79.87
CA THR A 730 -5.98 -29.54 -81.24
C THR A 730 -5.13 -28.80 -82.26
N PHE A 731 -4.66 -29.49 -83.29
CA PHE A 731 -3.95 -28.92 -84.43
C PHE A 731 -4.74 -29.10 -85.73
N VAL A 732 -4.79 -28.06 -86.56
CA VAL A 732 -5.45 -28.07 -87.88
C VAL A 732 -4.50 -27.43 -88.91
N ILE A 733 -3.98 -28.21 -89.87
CA ILE A 733 -3.14 -27.68 -90.96
C ILE A 733 -4.01 -27.02 -92.04
N ASP A 734 -3.47 -25.97 -92.67
CA ASP A 734 -4.05 -25.32 -93.85
C ASP A 734 -4.25 -26.29 -95.03
N ASP A 735 -5.41 -26.20 -95.68
CA ASP A 735 -5.84 -27.11 -96.75
C ASP A 735 -4.89 -27.05 -97.98
N ASP A 736 -4.27 -25.91 -98.27
CA ASP A 736 -3.31 -25.78 -99.36
C ASP A 736 -1.96 -26.40 -99.01
N LYS A 737 -1.57 -26.40 -97.73
CA LYS A 737 -0.37 -27.10 -97.24
C LYS A 737 -0.56 -28.62 -97.23
N LEU A 738 -1.73 -29.11 -96.83
CA LEU A 738 -2.04 -30.54 -96.94
C LEU A 738 -2.02 -31.03 -98.39
N LYS A 739 -2.51 -30.23 -99.36
CA LYS A 739 -2.38 -30.56 -100.81
C LYS A 739 -0.94 -30.58 -101.29
N GLU A 740 -0.13 -29.62 -100.84
CA GLU A 740 1.28 -29.48 -101.23
C GLU A 740 2.09 -30.72 -100.83
N TYR A 741 1.82 -31.26 -99.65
CA TYR A 741 2.56 -32.35 -99.03
C TYR A 741 1.83 -33.71 -99.05
N ASP A 742 0.87 -33.91 -99.96
CA ASP A 742 0.17 -35.20 -100.12
C ASP A 742 1.16 -36.37 -100.28
N GLY A 743 1.03 -37.39 -99.42
CA GLY A 743 1.89 -38.57 -99.36
C GLY A 743 3.17 -38.43 -98.53
N TYR A 744 3.46 -37.26 -97.96
CA TYR A 744 4.62 -37.04 -97.08
C TYR A 744 4.32 -37.53 -95.66
N GLY A 745 5.37 -37.83 -94.89
CA GLY A 745 5.23 -37.97 -93.45
C GLY A 745 4.98 -36.59 -92.82
N ALA A 746 4.23 -36.54 -91.73
CA ALA A 746 4.07 -35.34 -90.92
C ALA A 746 4.26 -35.70 -89.45
N GLY A 747 4.68 -34.74 -88.64
CA GLY A 747 4.75 -34.95 -87.20
C GLY A 747 4.51 -33.69 -86.40
N ILE A 748 4.06 -33.92 -85.17
CA ILE A 748 3.80 -32.90 -84.18
C ILE A 748 4.64 -33.22 -82.96
N ARG A 749 5.39 -32.23 -82.50
CA ARG A 749 6.10 -32.26 -81.22
C ARG A 749 5.49 -31.23 -80.29
N THR A 750 5.17 -31.62 -79.06
CA THR A 750 4.71 -30.71 -78.00
C THR A 750 5.56 -30.83 -76.74
N THR A 751 5.76 -29.71 -76.05
CA THR A 751 6.50 -29.55 -74.79
C THR A 751 5.82 -28.48 -73.92
N GLY A 752 6.25 -28.32 -72.66
CA GLY A 752 5.72 -27.24 -71.80
C GLY A 752 4.25 -27.40 -71.47
N ILE A 753 3.80 -28.64 -71.26
CA ILE A 753 2.42 -28.95 -70.89
C ILE A 753 2.37 -29.03 -69.37
N TYR A 754 1.54 -28.19 -68.78
CA TYR A 754 1.29 -28.12 -67.35
C TYR A 754 -0.22 -28.22 -67.12
N ASP A 755 -0.65 -28.72 -65.97
CA ASP A 755 -2.04 -28.52 -65.52
C ASP A 755 -2.26 -27.09 -65.01
N TYR A 756 -3.50 -26.78 -64.62
CA TYR A 756 -3.87 -25.49 -64.05
C TYR A 756 -3.10 -25.12 -62.77
N TRP A 757 -2.63 -26.11 -62.01
CA TRP A 757 -1.94 -25.92 -60.73
C TRP A 757 -0.41 -25.90 -60.86
N GLY A 758 0.11 -26.18 -62.06
CA GLY A 758 1.53 -26.13 -62.41
C GLY A 758 2.24 -27.48 -62.39
N ASN A 759 1.55 -28.62 -62.26
CA ASN A 759 2.23 -29.91 -62.40
C ASN A 759 2.63 -30.12 -63.87
N PRO A 760 3.91 -30.42 -64.16
CA PRO A 760 4.31 -30.76 -65.51
C PRO A 760 3.68 -32.09 -65.94
N SER A 761 3.34 -32.20 -67.23
CA SER A 761 2.89 -33.46 -67.80
C SER A 761 3.91 -34.57 -67.57
N TYR A 762 3.42 -35.80 -67.41
CA TYR A 762 4.24 -36.95 -67.05
C TYR A 762 5.48 -37.16 -67.95
N TRP A 763 5.38 -36.82 -69.23
CA TRP A 763 6.54 -36.74 -70.13
C TRP A 763 6.87 -35.28 -70.44
N PRO A 764 8.16 -34.90 -70.48
CA PRO A 764 8.58 -33.52 -70.76
C PRO A 764 8.37 -33.13 -72.24
N MET A 765 8.20 -34.12 -73.11
CA MET A 765 7.89 -33.92 -74.52
C MET A 765 7.07 -35.08 -75.06
N TYR A 766 6.19 -34.76 -76.01
CA TYR A 766 5.46 -35.75 -76.79
C TYR A 766 5.73 -35.52 -78.28
N GLU A 767 5.86 -36.60 -79.05
CA GLU A 767 6.08 -36.54 -80.50
C GLU A 767 5.26 -37.63 -81.20
N TRP A 768 4.50 -37.23 -82.19
CA TRP A 768 3.64 -38.14 -82.97
C TRP A 768 3.84 -37.91 -84.46
N ASN A 769 3.75 -39.00 -85.22
CA ASN A 769 3.97 -38.98 -86.67
C ASN A 769 2.76 -39.58 -87.40
N PHE A 770 2.41 -38.98 -88.53
CA PHE A 770 1.27 -39.28 -89.39
C PHE A 770 1.74 -39.31 -90.85
N VAL A 771 0.87 -39.74 -91.76
CA VAL A 771 1.06 -39.59 -93.21
C VAL A 771 -0.04 -38.69 -93.76
N ILE A 772 0.33 -37.68 -94.55
CA ILE A 772 -0.64 -36.77 -95.16
C ILE A 772 -1.33 -37.51 -96.32
N ASP A 773 -2.66 -37.60 -96.29
CA ASP A 773 -3.48 -38.18 -97.36
C ASP A 773 -4.61 -37.24 -97.75
N TYR A 774 -4.24 -36.17 -98.45
CA TYR A 774 -5.19 -35.14 -98.87
C TYR A 774 -6.18 -35.67 -99.90
N PHE A 775 -5.69 -36.40 -100.91
CA PHE A 775 -6.52 -36.87 -102.01
C PHE A 775 -7.20 -38.22 -101.75
N LYS A 776 -7.04 -38.81 -100.57
CA LYS A 776 -7.55 -40.15 -100.22
C LYS A 776 -7.08 -41.21 -101.21
N ARG A 777 -5.79 -41.17 -101.53
CA ARG A 777 -5.15 -42.03 -102.54
C ARG A 777 -4.48 -43.24 -101.93
N THR A 778 -4.32 -43.27 -100.62
CA THR A 778 -3.88 -44.46 -99.89
C THR A 778 -5.01 -45.52 -99.90
N PRO A 779 -4.72 -46.81 -100.10
CA PRO A 779 -5.75 -47.86 -100.24
C PRO A 779 -6.58 -48.10 -98.99
#